data_AF-A0A8B5ZK01-F1
#
_entry.id   AF-A0A8B5ZK01-F1
#
_cell.length_a   1.000
_cell.length_b   1.000
_cell.length_c   1.000
_cell.angle_alpha   90.00
_cell.angle_beta   90.00
_cell.angle_gamma   90.00
#
_symmetry.space_group_name_H-M   'P 1'
#
loop_
_entity.id
_entity.type
_entity.pdbx_description
1 polymer ?
#
loop_
_entity_poly.entity_id
_entity_poly.type
_entity_poly.pdbx_seq_one_letter_code
_entity_poly.pdbx_strand_id
1 'polypeptide(L)'
;MKLAEISVPLPLYRIESDVTYHTERKPTVFERMVLRLCDPGFHLPDKQNLSLLGIFRDQLGAGDVRELLEGCVSELSALGALPKSYAQDRLEMPLTELELTPEGLQFLRSDSLPVRSRTVKVWHHYDPISDEIKPSQNDGARLSQSDFSRVRLADQALRPQNPMPQVERAIAQEKYVWKNPATVIDLIVPMVQPVGSGERRFELSCSEDGALSANAPRDAALQCWLEQAQPELVWEILLADALTSEPDSLLPSVDSAVLRDARTAHPIAATKGGATRARFCIVAQGVTAPDATTPTIVLSSEVDAPELVANGKQLTPFTLIVPAPAGIRTGFRSLSLPQNDGASIRVEVTGNFRLYWAGQPRSCGLAVTLSDQAATALWATLRQELEISCESSDDPRIALMPVAWRSSDELGEIVWPWLAMRAERPLDDLMALVEPATQAIGLWRPDRKDWKSAWEECLAKVIGESLRHTPNQLKPEEVVSLLAQIYQVLSSDKAAPLQGALLRHAAPIRTMESMAKLRSALPSTTEIPEELLSSELRQVWLENALQRKELKLYGPHAMQQPMQVIEKAIQDIYRSIGDQALKAAGNGQMDVRTLTPGALNAVRAWRKAAEHFHALNTPSSLWDALSKTVESWNLLAQDKLAPVENGHRIVVFDTSALMESPELFQDLRSDDIPVVPHRVLSELDGLKSSEDGDRAAKAREAIRQLDANSSRIRHETEYAALLPVEWDVKQPDHAILSTALFFRLNDVLFVSNDINLRNKANSLGLKTQDSNIYAPSRLVPANSPKMHPRKQNNIKRRK
;
A
#
# COMPACT_ATOMS: atom_id res chain seq x y z
N MET A 1 -22.49 -6.07 -35.59
CA MET A 1 -21.71 -5.23 -34.65
C MET A 1 -21.42 -3.87 -35.27
N LYS A 2 -21.65 -2.75 -34.56
CA LYS A 2 -21.26 -1.40 -35.03
C LYS A 2 -19.74 -1.24 -34.89
N LEU A 3 -19.06 -0.86 -35.96
CA LEU A 3 -17.61 -0.65 -35.99
C LEU A 3 -17.22 0.79 -35.64
N ALA A 4 -17.84 1.77 -36.30
CA ALA A 4 -17.55 3.18 -36.09
C ALA A 4 -18.69 4.06 -36.59
N GLU A 5 -18.73 5.30 -36.10
CA GLU A 5 -19.46 6.40 -36.71
C GLU A 5 -18.42 7.33 -37.34
N ILE A 6 -18.44 7.44 -38.67
CA ILE A 6 -17.40 8.11 -39.45
C ILE A 6 -18.00 9.41 -40.00
N SER A 7 -17.27 10.51 -39.85
CA SER A 7 -17.58 11.79 -40.49
C SER A 7 -16.68 11.96 -41.70
N VAL A 8 -17.26 12.06 -42.90
CA VAL A 8 -16.51 12.24 -44.14
C VAL A 8 -16.89 13.59 -44.77
N PRO A 9 -15.89 14.43 -45.12
CA PRO A 9 -16.13 15.62 -45.91
C PRO A 9 -16.38 15.23 -47.37
N LEU A 10 -17.59 15.44 -47.87
CA LEU A 10 -17.95 15.19 -49.27
C LEU A 10 -18.02 16.50 -50.07
N PRO A 11 -17.58 16.52 -51.34
CA PRO A 11 -17.49 17.76 -52.12
C PRO A 11 -18.85 18.39 -52.37
N LEU A 12 -18.91 19.72 -52.22
CA LEU A 12 -20.03 20.56 -52.64
C LEU A 12 -19.63 21.38 -53.85
N TYR A 13 -20.54 21.47 -54.81
CA TYR A 13 -20.32 22.16 -56.08
C TYR A 13 -21.09 23.47 -56.15
N ARG A 14 -20.54 24.42 -56.91
CA ARG A 14 -21.26 25.57 -57.43
C ARG A 14 -21.38 25.44 -58.92
N ILE A 15 -22.58 25.66 -59.42
CA ILE A 15 -22.88 25.67 -60.85
C ILE A 15 -23.14 27.12 -61.22
N GLU A 16 -22.24 27.70 -62.03
CA GLU A 16 -22.42 29.00 -62.65
C GLU A 16 -23.04 28.78 -64.03
N SER A 17 -24.21 29.36 -64.28
CA SER A 17 -24.92 29.16 -65.56
C SER A 17 -25.11 30.50 -66.26
N ASP A 18 -24.60 30.60 -67.49
CA ASP A 18 -24.94 31.68 -68.41
C ASP A 18 -26.28 31.33 -69.07
N VAL A 19 -27.33 32.07 -68.73
CA VAL A 19 -28.69 31.88 -69.23
C VAL A 19 -28.99 32.98 -70.24
N THR A 20 -29.08 32.62 -71.51
CA THR A 20 -29.53 33.51 -72.58
C THR A 20 -31.04 33.39 -72.73
N TYR A 21 -31.74 34.51 -72.62
CA TYR A 21 -33.19 34.58 -72.77
C TYR A 21 -33.59 35.80 -73.58
N HIS A 22 -34.77 35.73 -74.18
CA HIS A 22 -35.47 36.89 -74.72
C HIS A 22 -36.88 36.96 -74.14
N THR A 23 -37.48 38.14 -74.23
CA THR A 23 -38.89 38.33 -73.85
C THR A 23 -39.69 38.58 -75.11
N GLU A 24 -40.74 37.80 -75.30
CA GLU A 24 -41.69 38.01 -76.38
C GLU A 24 -42.61 39.20 -76.05
N ARG A 25 -42.75 40.12 -77.00
CA ARG A 25 -43.67 41.26 -76.89
C ARG A 25 -44.57 41.33 -78.10
N LYS A 26 -45.72 41.98 -77.94
CA LYS A 26 -46.55 42.32 -79.11
C LYS A 26 -45.81 43.33 -80.00
N PRO A 27 -45.87 43.18 -81.33
CA PRO A 27 -45.39 44.20 -82.25
C PRO A 27 -46.17 45.50 -82.05
N THR A 28 -45.48 46.63 -82.16
CA THR A 28 -46.11 47.95 -82.23
C THR A 28 -46.97 48.05 -83.50
N VAL A 29 -47.86 49.04 -83.56
CA VAL A 29 -48.73 49.23 -84.74
C VAL A 29 -47.89 49.43 -86.02
N PHE A 30 -46.76 50.15 -85.91
CA PHE A 30 -45.83 50.35 -87.02
C PHE A 30 -45.15 49.05 -87.44
N GLU A 31 -44.53 48.31 -86.50
CA GLU A 31 -43.86 47.05 -86.81
C GLU A 31 -44.81 46.02 -87.42
N ARG A 32 -46.02 45.89 -86.86
CA ARG A 32 -47.05 44.98 -87.39
C ARG A 32 -47.45 45.37 -88.82
N MET A 33 -47.58 46.66 -89.09
CA MET A 33 -47.94 47.16 -90.42
C MET A 33 -46.79 46.94 -91.40
N VAL A 34 -45.54 47.19 -91.01
CA VAL A 34 -44.35 46.90 -91.82
C VAL A 34 -44.27 45.41 -92.15
N LEU A 35 -44.41 44.53 -91.15
CA LEU A 35 -44.42 43.08 -91.37
C LEU A 35 -45.53 42.65 -92.33
N ARG A 36 -46.74 43.23 -92.22
CA ARG A 36 -47.86 42.95 -93.15
C ARG A 36 -47.61 43.46 -94.57
N LEU A 37 -47.01 44.64 -94.73
CA LEU A 37 -46.74 45.21 -96.04
C LEU A 37 -45.60 44.48 -96.77
N CYS A 38 -44.68 43.87 -96.03
CA CYS A 38 -43.62 43.02 -96.56
C CYS A 38 -44.03 41.54 -96.73
N ASP A 39 -45.26 41.16 -96.34
CA ASP A 39 -45.77 39.80 -96.51
C ASP A 39 -46.09 39.54 -97.99
N PRO A 40 -45.43 38.59 -98.67
CA PRO A 40 -45.70 38.28 -100.07
C PRO A 40 -47.15 37.81 -100.32
N GLY A 41 -47.87 37.35 -99.29
CA GLY A 41 -49.29 37.01 -99.37
C GLY A 41 -50.25 38.19 -99.27
N PHE A 42 -49.76 39.39 -98.92
CA PHE A 42 -50.58 40.58 -98.70
C PHE A 42 -50.65 41.47 -99.95
N HIS A 43 -51.78 41.42 -100.67
CA HIS A 43 -51.98 42.17 -101.90
C HIS A 43 -52.86 43.40 -101.69
N LEU A 44 -52.33 44.59 -102.00
CA LEU A 44 -53.07 45.86 -102.03
C LEU A 44 -53.33 46.27 -103.49
N PRO A 45 -54.58 46.22 -103.98
CA PRO A 45 -54.93 46.65 -105.34
C PRO A 45 -54.49 48.11 -105.57
N ASP A 46 -53.87 48.37 -106.73
CA ASP A 46 -53.44 49.69 -107.21
C ASP A 46 -52.35 50.41 -106.39
N LYS A 47 -51.74 49.75 -105.39
CA LYS A 47 -50.75 50.38 -104.48
C LYS A 47 -49.43 49.63 -104.33
N GLN A 48 -49.21 48.55 -105.06
CA GLN A 48 -48.01 47.70 -104.92
C GLN A 48 -46.71 48.33 -105.42
N ASN A 49 -46.79 49.31 -106.34
CA ASN A 49 -45.62 50.06 -106.80
C ASN A 49 -45.24 51.21 -105.85
N LEU A 50 -46.00 51.45 -104.77
CA LEU A 50 -45.65 52.44 -103.77
C LEU A 50 -44.55 51.90 -102.85
N SER A 51 -43.69 52.81 -102.40
CA SER A 51 -42.68 52.47 -101.41
C SER A 51 -43.27 52.34 -100.01
N LEU A 52 -42.56 51.65 -99.13
CA LEU A 52 -42.96 51.54 -97.71
C LEU A 52 -43.15 52.94 -97.09
N LEU A 53 -42.24 53.89 -97.36
CA LEU A 53 -42.39 55.27 -96.91
C LEU A 53 -43.60 55.97 -97.54
N GLY A 54 -43.82 55.77 -98.84
CA GLY A 54 -44.95 56.35 -99.57
C GLY A 54 -46.30 55.92 -98.97
N ILE A 55 -46.44 54.67 -98.54
CA ILE A 55 -47.67 54.18 -97.92
C ILE A 55 -47.92 54.83 -96.55
N PHE A 56 -46.90 54.93 -95.70
CA PHE A 56 -47.07 55.56 -94.39
C PHE A 56 -47.30 57.07 -94.46
N ARG A 57 -46.62 57.77 -95.38
CA ARG A 57 -46.77 59.22 -95.58
C ARG A 57 -48.09 59.58 -96.28
N ASP A 58 -48.35 58.95 -97.43
CA ASP A 58 -49.39 59.41 -98.37
C ASP A 58 -50.74 58.71 -98.14
N GLN A 59 -50.78 57.53 -97.50
CA GLN A 59 -52.02 56.77 -97.28
C GLN A 59 -52.45 56.70 -95.81
N LEU A 60 -51.47 56.61 -94.89
CA LEU A 60 -51.75 56.55 -93.44
C LEU A 60 -51.70 57.93 -92.78
N GLY A 61 -51.33 58.98 -93.51
CA GLY A 61 -51.37 60.38 -93.06
C GLY A 61 -50.41 60.70 -91.92
N ALA A 62 -49.38 59.88 -91.73
CA ALA A 62 -48.38 60.11 -90.70
C ALA A 62 -47.31 61.08 -91.26
N GLY A 63 -47.13 62.24 -90.61
CA GLY A 63 -46.13 63.25 -90.98
C GLY A 63 -44.78 63.01 -90.29
N ASP A 64 -43.67 63.29 -90.99
CA ASP A 64 -42.27 63.06 -90.56
C ASP A 64 -41.99 61.66 -89.96
N VAL A 65 -42.30 60.62 -90.75
CA VAL A 65 -42.27 59.21 -90.33
C VAL A 65 -40.97 58.50 -90.70
N ARG A 66 -40.10 59.15 -91.49
CA ARG A 66 -38.87 58.56 -92.02
C ARG A 66 -38.00 57.98 -90.90
N GLU A 67 -37.62 58.78 -89.91
CA GLU A 67 -36.76 58.34 -88.79
C GLU A 67 -37.38 57.19 -87.98
N LEU A 68 -38.70 57.23 -87.76
CA LEU A 68 -39.43 56.17 -87.04
C LEU A 68 -39.47 54.85 -87.83
N LEU A 69 -39.66 54.92 -89.15
CA LEU A 69 -39.64 53.74 -90.02
C LEU A 69 -38.23 53.20 -90.22
N GLU A 70 -37.21 54.05 -90.30
CA GLU A 70 -35.81 53.63 -90.33
C GLU A 70 -35.45 52.88 -89.05
N GLY A 71 -35.83 53.41 -87.89
CA GLY A 71 -35.70 52.73 -86.60
C GLY A 71 -36.44 51.38 -86.58
N CYS A 72 -37.69 51.35 -87.04
CA CYS A 72 -38.53 50.15 -87.08
C CYS A 72 -37.96 49.06 -88.01
N VAL A 73 -37.57 49.40 -89.24
CA VAL A 73 -37.00 48.46 -90.22
C VAL A 73 -35.63 47.97 -89.77
N SER A 74 -34.81 48.85 -89.18
CA SER A 74 -33.52 48.47 -88.58
C SER A 74 -33.70 47.51 -87.42
N GLU A 75 -34.67 47.74 -86.53
CA GLU A 75 -34.99 46.83 -85.42
C GLU A 75 -35.53 45.48 -85.92
N LEU A 76 -36.49 45.46 -86.86
CA LEU A 76 -37.00 44.22 -87.45
C LEU A 76 -35.94 43.43 -88.21
N SER A 77 -35.02 44.12 -88.89
CA SER A 77 -33.85 43.48 -89.55
C SER A 77 -32.87 42.92 -88.52
N ALA A 78 -32.66 43.62 -87.40
CA ALA A 78 -31.80 43.15 -86.30
C ALA A 78 -32.39 41.94 -85.57
N LEU A 79 -33.73 41.84 -85.49
CA LEU A 79 -34.46 40.66 -85.00
C LEU A 79 -34.55 39.53 -86.03
N GLY A 80 -33.99 39.73 -87.23
CA GLY A 80 -33.98 38.74 -88.31
C GLY A 80 -35.31 38.59 -89.03
N ALA A 81 -36.31 39.44 -88.78
CA ALA A 81 -37.62 39.42 -89.43
C ALA A 81 -37.58 39.94 -90.88
N LEU A 82 -36.58 40.77 -91.19
CA LEU A 82 -36.29 41.31 -92.51
C LEU A 82 -34.83 40.98 -92.90
N PRO A 83 -34.52 40.81 -94.19
CA PRO A 83 -33.14 40.68 -94.65
C PRO A 83 -32.26 41.84 -94.18
N LYS A 84 -31.05 41.54 -93.69
CA LYS A 84 -30.10 42.56 -93.17
C LYS A 84 -29.76 43.66 -94.20
N SER A 85 -29.90 43.36 -95.48
CA SER A 85 -29.73 44.32 -96.59
C SER A 85 -30.72 45.49 -96.55
N TYR A 86 -31.85 45.38 -95.83
CA TYR A 86 -32.88 46.42 -95.77
C TYR A 86 -32.58 47.55 -94.77
N ALA A 87 -31.57 47.39 -93.90
CA ALA A 87 -31.22 48.39 -92.88
C ALA A 87 -30.39 49.59 -93.40
N GLN A 88 -29.98 49.61 -94.68
CA GLN A 88 -29.09 50.63 -95.28
C GLN A 88 -29.82 51.57 -96.26
N ASP A 89 -30.95 52.14 -95.82
CA ASP A 89 -31.65 53.25 -96.49
C ASP A 89 -32.41 52.89 -97.78
N ARG A 90 -33.35 51.94 -97.67
CA ARG A 90 -34.25 51.51 -98.77
C ARG A 90 -35.75 51.58 -98.42
N LEU A 91 -36.16 52.61 -97.67
CA LEU A 91 -37.58 52.88 -97.44
C LEU A 91 -38.36 53.27 -98.72
N GLU A 92 -37.64 53.56 -99.81
CA GLU A 92 -38.18 53.97 -101.11
C GLU A 92 -38.36 52.82 -102.13
N MET A 93 -38.02 51.58 -101.75
CA MET A 93 -38.19 50.41 -102.61
C MET A 93 -39.67 50.01 -102.70
N PRO A 94 -40.20 49.62 -103.88
CA PRO A 94 -41.60 49.22 -104.03
C PRO A 94 -41.91 47.97 -103.21
N LEU A 95 -43.15 47.84 -102.72
CA LEU A 95 -43.58 46.70 -101.92
C LEU A 95 -43.36 45.33 -102.60
N THR A 96 -43.40 45.28 -103.93
CA THR A 96 -43.18 44.05 -104.71
C THR A 96 -41.79 43.44 -104.56
N GLU A 97 -40.81 44.24 -104.13
CA GLU A 97 -39.41 43.81 -103.96
C GLU A 97 -39.06 43.54 -102.48
N LEU A 98 -40.02 43.75 -101.57
CA LEU A 98 -39.86 43.49 -100.14
C LEU A 98 -40.33 42.09 -99.80
N GLU A 99 -39.47 41.33 -99.12
CA GLU A 99 -39.80 40.00 -98.61
C GLU A 99 -39.48 39.90 -97.12
N LEU A 100 -40.35 39.19 -96.41
CA LEU A 100 -40.06 38.70 -95.06
C LEU A 100 -39.12 37.50 -95.12
N THR A 101 -38.24 37.40 -94.12
CA THR A 101 -37.53 36.14 -93.85
C THR A 101 -38.51 35.07 -93.34
N PRO A 102 -38.13 33.79 -93.34
CA PRO A 102 -38.93 32.74 -92.70
C PRO A 102 -39.31 33.06 -91.25
N GLU A 103 -38.39 33.66 -90.48
CA GLU A 103 -38.60 34.12 -89.11
C GLU A 103 -39.59 35.30 -89.06
N GLY A 104 -39.50 36.23 -90.00
CA GLY A 104 -40.44 37.36 -90.12
C GLY A 104 -41.88 36.92 -90.40
N LEU A 105 -42.06 35.91 -91.26
CA LEU A 105 -43.37 35.29 -91.51
C LEU A 105 -43.91 34.60 -90.26
N GLN A 106 -43.04 33.96 -89.48
CA GLN A 106 -43.43 33.33 -88.22
C GLN A 106 -43.87 34.38 -87.19
N PHE A 107 -43.13 35.47 -87.02
CA PHE A 107 -43.51 36.57 -86.13
C PHE A 107 -44.83 37.23 -86.53
N LEU A 108 -45.07 37.39 -87.83
CA LEU A 108 -46.33 37.90 -88.34
C LEU A 108 -47.51 36.94 -88.02
N ARG A 109 -47.30 35.63 -88.13
CA ARG A 109 -48.32 34.61 -87.81
C ARG A 109 -48.58 34.48 -86.31
N SER A 110 -47.55 34.58 -85.48
CA SER A 110 -47.66 34.48 -84.01
C SER A 110 -48.08 35.79 -83.33
N ASP A 111 -48.08 36.92 -84.06
CA ASP A 111 -48.27 38.29 -83.52
C ASP A 111 -47.36 38.59 -82.32
N SER A 112 -46.14 38.05 -82.35
CA SER A 112 -45.15 38.15 -81.27
C SER A 112 -43.76 38.43 -81.84
N LEU A 113 -43.07 39.42 -81.26
CA LEU A 113 -41.69 39.78 -81.59
C LEU A 113 -40.78 39.56 -80.40
N PRO A 114 -39.62 38.92 -80.58
CA PRO A 114 -38.63 38.81 -79.51
C PRO A 114 -37.97 40.16 -79.25
N VAL A 115 -37.81 40.54 -77.99
CA VAL A 115 -36.85 41.57 -77.61
C VAL A 115 -35.44 40.98 -77.71
N ARG A 116 -34.43 41.77 -78.11
CA ARG A 116 -33.03 41.31 -78.22
C ARG A 116 -32.62 40.42 -77.04
N SER A 117 -32.07 39.24 -77.33
CA SER A 117 -31.64 38.29 -76.31
C SER A 117 -30.62 38.92 -75.36
N ARG A 118 -30.74 38.56 -74.08
CA ARG A 118 -29.86 38.99 -72.99
C ARG A 118 -29.31 37.77 -72.30
N THR A 119 -28.04 37.83 -71.91
CA THR A 119 -27.42 36.78 -71.10
C THR A 119 -27.30 37.26 -69.66
N VAL A 120 -27.77 36.44 -68.71
CA VAL A 120 -27.63 36.67 -67.27
C VAL A 120 -26.93 35.50 -66.62
N LYS A 121 -26.15 35.79 -65.58
CA LYS A 121 -25.49 34.78 -64.77
C LYS A 121 -26.39 34.38 -63.61
N VAL A 122 -26.56 33.08 -63.43
CA VAL A 122 -27.24 32.48 -62.28
C VAL A 122 -26.27 31.56 -61.56
N TRP A 123 -26.32 31.54 -60.24
CA TRP A 123 -25.46 30.72 -59.41
C TRP A 123 -26.29 29.79 -58.54
N HIS A 124 -25.90 28.52 -58.53
CA HIS A 124 -26.52 27.51 -57.69
C HIS A 124 -25.47 26.76 -56.89
N HIS A 125 -25.80 26.38 -55.65
CA HIS A 125 -25.09 25.34 -54.92
C HIS A 125 -25.72 23.99 -55.24
N TYR A 126 -24.89 22.99 -55.51
CA TYR A 126 -25.29 21.65 -55.83
C TYR A 126 -24.62 20.65 -54.87
N ASP A 127 -25.47 19.84 -54.25
CA ASP A 127 -25.05 18.72 -53.43
C ASP A 127 -25.25 17.41 -54.21
N PRO A 128 -24.16 16.69 -54.56
CA PRO A 128 -24.22 15.50 -55.41
C PRO A 128 -24.85 14.30 -54.72
N ILE A 129 -24.91 14.28 -53.38
CA ILE A 129 -25.47 13.15 -52.62
C ILE A 129 -26.99 13.26 -52.52
N SER A 130 -27.52 14.47 -52.35
CA SER A 130 -28.98 14.69 -52.28
C SER A 130 -29.62 15.03 -53.63
N ASP A 131 -28.86 15.22 -54.71
CA ASP A 131 -29.30 15.81 -55.99
C ASP A 131 -30.11 17.12 -55.78
N GLU A 132 -29.74 17.89 -54.74
CA GLU A 132 -30.40 19.15 -54.43
C GLU A 132 -29.60 20.31 -55.02
N ILE A 133 -30.34 21.22 -55.66
CA ILE A 133 -29.81 22.46 -56.23
C ILE A 133 -30.52 23.64 -55.56
N LYS A 134 -29.76 24.60 -55.03
CA LYS A 134 -30.28 25.75 -54.29
C LYS A 134 -29.70 27.06 -54.84
N PRO A 135 -30.49 28.15 -54.87
CA PRO A 135 -30.00 29.43 -55.34
C PRO A 135 -28.90 29.97 -54.42
N SER A 136 -27.84 30.50 -55.00
CA SER A 136 -26.76 31.18 -54.29
C SER A 136 -26.73 32.66 -54.66
N GLN A 137 -26.55 33.54 -53.68
CA GLN A 137 -26.19 34.93 -53.96
C GLN A 137 -24.72 35.00 -54.38
N ASN A 138 -24.38 36.07 -55.12
CA ASN A 138 -23.05 36.28 -55.66
C ASN A 138 -22.08 36.71 -54.54
N ASP A 139 -21.67 35.78 -53.69
CA ASP A 139 -20.60 36.02 -52.73
C ASP A 139 -19.26 35.79 -53.43
N GLY A 140 -18.49 36.87 -53.56
CA GLY A 140 -17.11 36.88 -54.02
C GLY A 140 -16.13 36.23 -53.04
N ALA A 141 -16.58 35.26 -52.23
CA ALA A 141 -15.73 34.52 -51.32
C ALA A 141 -14.97 33.43 -52.10
N ARG A 142 -13.74 33.74 -52.51
CA ARG A 142 -12.74 32.71 -52.82
C ARG A 142 -12.30 32.08 -51.49
N LEU A 143 -12.67 30.83 -51.24
CA LEU A 143 -12.23 30.08 -50.07
C LEU A 143 -11.02 29.20 -50.38
N SER A 144 -10.23 28.96 -49.34
CA SER A 144 -8.84 28.49 -49.36
C SER A 144 -8.66 27.10 -49.96
N GLN A 145 -7.63 26.96 -50.79
CA GLN A 145 -7.17 25.69 -51.39
C GLN A 145 -6.64 24.65 -50.38
N SER A 146 -6.70 24.92 -49.07
CA SER A 146 -6.01 24.14 -48.04
C SER A 146 -6.73 22.85 -47.60
N ASP A 147 -8.04 22.70 -47.83
CA ASP A 147 -8.79 21.50 -47.42
C ASP A 147 -8.92 20.43 -48.53
N PHE A 148 -8.35 20.69 -49.71
CA PHE A 148 -8.61 19.91 -50.93
C PHE A 148 -7.76 18.64 -51.09
N SER A 149 -6.89 18.27 -50.15
CA SER A 149 -6.08 17.05 -50.30
C SER A 149 -6.89 15.76 -50.10
N ARG A 150 -7.85 15.74 -49.16
CA ARG A 150 -8.76 14.59 -48.91
C ARG A 150 -9.91 14.46 -49.92
N VAL A 151 -10.21 15.54 -50.64
CA VAL A 151 -11.43 15.65 -51.48
C VAL A 151 -11.17 15.27 -52.95
N ARG A 152 -9.92 15.05 -53.38
CA ARG A 152 -9.59 14.82 -54.81
C ARG A 152 -10.19 13.56 -55.42
N LEU A 153 -10.25 12.46 -54.67
CA LEU A 153 -10.81 11.19 -55.15
C LEU A 153 -12.34 11.28 -55.26
N ALA A 154 -12.99 11.82 -54.21
CA ALA A 154 -14.43 12.08 -54.21
C ALA A 154 -14.85 13.07 -55.31
N ASP A 155 -14.01 14.08 -55.61
CA ASP A 155 -14.28 15.07 -56.66
C ASP A 155 -14.33 14.47 -58.07
N GLN A 156 -13.46 13.51 -58.39
CA GLN A 156 -13.47 12.87 -59.71
C GLN A 156 -14.73 12.04 -59.95
N ALA A 157 -15.24 11.40 -58.90
CA ALA A 157 -16.39 10.50 -58.96
C ALA A 157 -17.74 11.22 -58.84
N LEU A 158 -17.85 12.21 -57.96
CA LEU A 158 -19.13 12.86 -57.62
C LEU A 158 -19.43 14.14 -58.42
N ARG A 159 -18.47 14.62 -59.23
CA ARG A 159 -18.68 15.80 -60.06
C ARG A 159 -19.76 15.55 -61.11
N PRO A 160 -20.81 16.39 -61.18
CA PRO A 160 -21.87 16.20 -62.16
C PRO A 160 -21.31 16.34 -63.58
N GLN A 161 -21.40 15.27 -64.36
CA GLN A 161 -20.94 15.25 -65.75
C GLN A 161 -21.86 16.08 -66.67
N ASN A 162 -23.16 16.11 -66.37
CA ASN A 162 -24.14 16.92 -67.07
C ASN A 162 -25.08 17.63 -66.05
N PRO A 163 -24.77 18.87 -65.65
CA PRO A 163 -25.61 19.64 -64.71
C PRO A 163 -26.86 20.26 -65.34
N MET A 164 -27.08 20.12 -66.65
CA MET A 164 -28.19 20.78 -67.37
C MET A 164 -29.57 20.47 -66.75
N PRO A 165 -29.95 19.20 -66.49
CA PRO A 165 -31.28 18.90 -65.96
C PRO A 165 -31.55 19.51 -64.58
N GLN A 166 -30.52 19.60 -63.74
CA GLN A 166 -30.61 20.22 -62.41
C GLN A 166 -30.80 21.73 -62.54
N VAL A 167 -30.03 22.38 -63.41
CA VAL A 167 -30.13 23.83 -63.64
C VAL A 167 -31.46 24.20 -64.28
N GLU A 168 -31.96 23.44 -65.25
CA GLU A 168 -33.27 23.66 -65.85
C GLU A 168 -34.40 23.54 -64.81
N ARG A 169 -34.33 22.51 -63.95
CA ARG A 169 -35.26 22.31 -62.83
C ARG A 169 -35.23 23.50 -61.86
N ALA A 170 -34.04 23.97 -61.49
CA ALA A 170 -33.87 25.12 -60.60
C ALA A 170 -34.44 26.39 -61.22
N ILE A 171 -34.05 26.70 -62.46
CA ILE A 171 -34.50 27.89 -63.17
C ILE A 171 -36.02 27.86 -63.35
N ALA A 172 -36.63 26.70 -63.62
CA ALA A 172 -38.07 26.56 -63.78
C ALA A 172 -38.83 26.93 -62.49
N GLN A 173 -38.33 26.51 -61.32
CA GLN A 173 -38.97 26.68 -60.01
C GLN A 173 -38.67 28.04 -59.36
N GLU A 174 -37.51 28.63 -59.64
CA GLU A 174 -37.06 29.89 -59.04
C GLU A 174 -37.73 31.12 -59.67
N LYS A 175 -37.87 32.18 -58.86
CA LYS A 175 -38.37 33.48 -59.29
C LYS A 175 -37.20 34.42 -59.52
N TYR A 176 -37.06 34.92 -60.75
CA TYR A 176 -36.06 35.93 -61.08
C TYR A 176 -36.73 37.23 -61.52
N VAL A 177 -36.05 38.36 -61.28
CA VAL A 177 -36.49 39.67 -61.75
C VAL A 177 -36.61 39.73 -63.28
N TRP A 178 -35.76 38.98 -63.99
CA TRP A 178 -35.74 38.94 -65.45
C TRP A 178 -36.72 37.94 -66.08
N LYS A 179 -37.28 37.02 -65.28
CA LYS A 179 -38.13 35.92 -65.77
C LYS A 179 -39.60 36.25 -65.54
N ASN A 180 -40.34 36.43 -66.62
CA ASN A 180 -41.79 36.61 -66.61
C ASN A 180 -42.46 35.55 -67.54
N PRO A 181 -43.81 35.47 -67.60
CA PRO A 181 -44.47 34.46 -68.43
C PRO A 181 -44.19 34.54 -69.93
N ALA A 182 -43.69 35.68 -70.43
CA ALA A 182 -43.33 35.89 -71.83
C ALA A 182 -41.82 35.70 -72.09
N THR A 183 -41.05 35.29 -71.08
CA THR A 183 -39.62 35.01 -71.21
C THR A 183 -39.39 33.62 -71.80
N VAL A 184 -38.66 33.55 -72.92
CA VAL A 184 -38.22 32.31 -73.56
C VAL A 184 -36.71 32.15 -73.33
N ILE A 185 -36.29 30.98 -72.88
CA ILE A 185 -34.87 30.66 -72.65
C ILE A 185 -34.31 30.04 -73.93
N ASP A 186 -33.28 30.67 -74.49
CA ASP A 186 -32.64 30.26 -75.74
C ASP A 186 -31.53 29.24 -75.50
N LEU A 187 -30.70 29.48 -74.47
CA LEU A 187 -29.52 28.69 -74.18
C LEU A 187 -29.15 28.78 -72.70
N ILE A 188 -28.73 27.65 -72.12
CA ILE A 188 -28.13 27.59 -70.78
C ILE A 188 -26.76 26.95 -70.94
N VAL A 189 -25.70 27.63 -70.48
CA VAL A 189 -24.33 27.11 -70.46
C VAL A 189 -23.87 26.99 -69.00
N PRO A 190 -23.95 25.80 -68.39
CA PRO A 190 -23.54 25.59 -67.00
C PRO A 190 -22.05 25.25 -66.89
N MET A 191 -21.42 25.77 -65.84
CA MET A 191 -20.03 25.56 -65.49
C MET A 191 -19.91 25.14 -64.02
N VAL A 192 -19.35 23.96 -63.79
CA VAL A 192 -19.25 23.36 -62.45
C VAL A 192 -17.89 23.70 -61.82
N GLN A 193 -17.91 24.28 -60.63
CA GLN A 193 -16.74 24.62 -59.82
C GLN A 193 -16.88 23.99 -58.42
N PRO A 194 -15.82 23.41 -57.84
CA PRO A 194 -15.85 22.94 -56.46
C PRO A 194 -15.80 24.14 -55.50
N VAL A 195 -16.63 24.14 -54.45
CA VAL A 195 -16.75 25.29 -53.52
C VAL A 195 -16.46 24.95 -52.07
N GLY A 196 -16.51 23.68 -51.69
CA GLY A 196 -16.14 23.25 -50.36
C GLY A 196 -16.46 21.79 -50.13
N SER A 197 -16.57 21.42 -48.86
CA SER A 197 -17.05 20.09 -48.46
C SER A 197 -18.14 20.21 -47.40
N GLY A 198 -19.12 19.30 -47.46
CA GLY A 198 -20.11 19.09 -46.42
C GLY A 198 -19.73 17.85 -45.62
N GLU A 199 -19.61 17.99 -44.30
CA GLU A 199 -19.42 16.83 -43.43
C GLU A 199 -20.72 16.03 -43.34
N ARG A 200 -20.66 14.76 -43.75
CA ARG A 200 -21.76 13.81 -43.57
C ARG A 200 -21.32 12.63 -42.71
N ARG A 201 -22.25 12.11 -41.91
CA ARG A 201 -21.98 11.02 -40.96
C ARG A 201 -22.70 9.75 -41.36
N PHE A 202 -21.99 8.63 -41.29
CA PHE A 202 -22.57 7.31 -41.45
C PHE A 202 -22.03 6.33 -40.41
N GLU A 203 -22.78 5.27 -40.17
CA GLU A 203 -22.43 4.17 -39.30
C GLU A 203 -21.94 2.99 -40.13
N LEU A 204 -20.72 2.54 -39.83
CA LEU A 204 -20.16 1.31 -40.39
C LEU A 204 -20.44 0.17 -39.42
N SER A 205 -20.94 -0.94 -39.94
CA SER A 205 -21.19 -2.17 -39.19
C SER A 205 -20.58 -3.38 -39.89
N CYS A 206 -20.29 -4.42 -39.12
CA CYS A 206 -19.78 -5.70 -39.59
C CYS A 206 -20.61 -6.85 -38.99
N SER A 207 -20.90 -7.84 -39.81
CA SER A 207 -21.50 -9.11 -39.39
C SER A 207 -20.44 -10.05 -38.79
N GLU A 208 -20.90 -11.11 -38.12
CA GLU A 208 -20.03 -12.13 -37.52
C GLU A 208 -19.18 -12.91 -38.54
N ASP A 209 -19.64 -12.97 -39.80
CA ASP A 209 -18.91 -13.59 -40.90
C ASP A 209 -18.01 -12.60 -41.66
N GLY A 210 -17.84 -11.39 -41.15
CA GLY A 210 -16.95 -10.37 -41.71
C GLY A 210 -17.54 -9.55 -42.86
N ALA A 211 -18.84 -9.66 -43.16
CA ALA A 211 -19.49 -8.81 -44.16
C ALA A 211 -19.74 -7.40 -43.60
N LEU A 212 -19.31 -6.39 -44.34
CA LEU A 212 -19.44 -4.97 -44.02
C LEU A 212 -20.74 -4.38 -44.57
N SER A 213 -21.34 -3.46 -43.81
CA SER A 213 -22.53 -2.69 -44.21
C SER A 213 -22.41 -1.25 -43.71
N ALA A 214 -22.77 -0.28 -44.53
CA ALA A 214 -22.77 1.15 -44.16
C ALA A 214 -24.21 1.69 -44.19
N ASN A 215 -24.62 2.40 -43.13
CA ASN A 215 -25.95 2.99 -43.01
C ASN A 215 -25.85 4.43 -42.51
N ALA A 216 -26.72 5.33 -42.99
CA ALA A 216 -26.77 6.73 -42.59
C ALA A 216 -28.13 7.08 -41.97
N PRO A 217 -28.42 6.62 -40.73
CA PRO A 217 -29.76 6.75 -40.13
C PRO A 217 -30.19 8.20 -39.86
N ARG A 218 -29.24 9.15 -39.83
CA ARG A 218 -29.48 10.58 -39.57
C ARG A 218 -29.44 11.45 -40.84
N ASP A 219 -29.15 10.87 -42.00
CA ASP A 219 -29.04 11.57 -43.27
C ASP A 219 -29.72 10.73 -44.36
N ALA A 220 -31.01 11.04 -44.61
CA ALA A 220 -31.83 10.30 -45.56
C ALA A 220 -31.29 10.38 -46.99
N ALA A 221 -30.67 11.50 -47.38
CA ALA A 221 -30.07 11.64 -48.69
C ALA A 221 -28.84 10.73 -48.83
N LEU A 222 -27.97 10.68 -47.82
CA LEU A 222 -26.83 9.77 -47.82
C LEU A 222 -27.27 8.30 -47.78
N GLN A 223 -28.34 7.96 -47.04
CA GLN A 223 -28.90 6.62 -47.02
C GLN A 223 -29.39 6.19 -48.42
N CYS A 224 -30.18 7.02 -49.09
CA CYS A 224 -30.64 6.75 -50.45
C CYS A 224 -29.46 6.61 -51.43
N TRP A 225 -28.43 7.43 -51.28
CA TRP A 225 -27.23 7.33 -52.11
C TRP A 225 -26.48 6.01 -51.87
N LEU A 226 -26.30 5.59 -50.62
CA LEU A 226 -25.65 4.31 -50.27
C LEU A 226 -26.39 3.11 -50.87
N GLU A 227 -27.72 3.15 -50.96
CA GLU A 227 -28.54 2.08 -51.54
C GLU A 227 -28.47 2.01 -53.07
N GLN A 228 -28.20 3.14 -53.74
CA GLN A 228 -28.20 3.24 -55.21
C GLN A 228 -26.78 3.24 -55.82
N ALA A 229 -25.77 3.64 -55.06
CA ALA A 229 -24.40 3.77 -55.52
C ALA A 229 -23.75 2.42 -55.82
N GLN A 230 -22.81 2.42 -56.78
CA GLN A 230 -21.99 1.24 -57.04
C GLN A 230 -21.13 0.92 -55.81
N PRO A 231 -21.06 -0.35 -55.36
CA PRO A 231 -20.33 -0.71 -54.14
C PRO A 231 -18.86 -0.29 -54.14
N GLU A 232 -18.17 -0.39 -55.28
CA GLU A 232 -16.78 -0.01 -55.43
C GLU A 232 -16.57 1.50 -55.22
N LEU A 233 -17.52 2.31 -55.69
CA LEU A 233 -17.50 3.76 -55.50
C LEU A 233 -17.64 4.13 -54.01
N VAL A 234 -18.55 3.45 -53.31
CA VAL A 234 -18.73 3.63 -51.86
C VAL A 234 -17.45 3.26 -51.10
N TRP A 235 -16.79 2.18 -51.53
CA TRP A 235 -15.53 1.75 -50.93
C TRP A 235 -14.44 2.82 -51.09
N GLU A 236 -14.20 3.28 -52.32
CA GLU A 236 -13.13 4.25 -52.63
C GLU A 236 -13.32 5.59 -51.94
N ILE A 237 -14.57 6.08 -51.86
CA ILE A 237 -14.86 7.42 -51.34
C ILE A 237 -15.00 7.42 -49.80
N LEU A 238 -15.64 6.40 -49.22
CA LEU A 238 -16.04 6.43 -47.81
C LEU A 238 -15.26 5.49 -46.90
N LEU A 239 -14.87 4.30 -47.40
CA LEU A 239 -14.40 3.20 -46.54
C LEU A 239 -12.90 2.96 -46.60
N ALA A 240 -12.28 3.13 -47.76
CA ALA A 240 -10.87 2.83 -47.99
C ALA A 240 -9.98 3.61 -47.01
N ASP A 241 -10.14 4.93 -46.95
CA ASP A 241 -9.38 5.74 -45.99
C ASP A 241 -9.63 5.28 -44.55
N ALA A 242 -10.87 5.11 -44.12
CA ALA A 242 -11.17 4.77 -42.73
C ALA A 242 -10.67 3.38 -42.28
N LEU A 243 -10.63 2.40 -43.20
CA LEU A 243 -10.33 0.98 -42.88
C LEU A 243 -8.95 0.51 -43.32
N THR A 244 -8.28 1.25 -44.21
CA THR A 244 -6.98 0.86 -44.78
C THR A 244 -5.88 1.89 -44.54
N SER A 245 -6.18 3.06 -43.98
CA SER A 245 -5.14 4.01 -43.58
C SER A 245 -4.55 3.66 -42.23
N GLU A 246 -3.41 2.98 -42.21
CA GLU A 246 -2.52 2.92 -41.03
C GLU A 246 -1.04 3.00 -41.48
N PRO A 247 -0.19 3.74 -40.76
CA PRO A 247 1.24 3.95 -41.06
C PRO A 247 2.17 2.79 -40.62
N ASP A 248 1.71 1.84 -39.81
CA ASP A 248 2.51 0.70 -39.34
C ASP A 248 2.40 -0.50 -40.30
N SER A 249 3.37 -0.58 -41.20
CA SER A 249 3.55 -1.62 -42.22
C SER A 249 3.79 -3.06 -41.69
N LEU A 250 3.54 -3.33 -40.40
CA LEU A 250 3.90 -4.57 -39.69
C LEU A 250 2.72 -5.27 -38.97
N LEU A 251 1.48 -4.82 -39.13
CA LEU A 251 0.33 -5.46 -38.46
C LEU A 251 0.12 -6.92 -38.93
N PRO A 252 -0.05 -7.88 -38.00
CA PRO A 252 -0.22 -9.29 -38.35
C PRO A 252 -1.57 -9.55 -39.04
N SER A 253 -1.63 -10.57 -39.90
CA SER A 253 -2.90 -11.04 -40.45
C SER A 253 -3.66 -11.84 -39.39
N VAL A 254 -4.89 -11.43 -39.10
CA VAL A 254 -5.75 -12.01 -38.06
C VAL A 254 -6.96 -12.68 -38.72
N ASP A 255 -7.32 -13.87 -38.24
CA ASP A 255 -8.49 -14.60 -38.70
C ASP A 255 -9.78 -13.86 -38.34
N SER A 256 -10.68 -13.72 -39.31
CA SER A 256 -12.01 -13.12 -39.15
C SER A 256 -12.89 -13.88 -38.15
N ALA A 257 -12.57 -15.13 -37.81
CA ALA A 257 -13.22 -15.87 -36.74
C ALA A 257 -13.20 -15.14 -35.37
N VAL A 258 -12.20 -14.28 -35.13
CA VAL A 258 -12.10 -13.45 -33.91
C VAL A 258 -13.30 -12.49 -33.78
N LEU A 259 -13.96 -12.12 -34.89
CA LEU A 259 -15.14 -11.24 -34.86
C LEU A 259 -16.36 -11.90 -34.23
N ARG A 260 -16.45 -13.24 -34.22
CA ARG A 260 -17.53 -13.98 -33.53
C ARG A 260 -17.43 -13.84 -32.02
N ASP A 261 -16.19 -13.75 -31.53
CA ASP A 261 -15.88 -13.57 -30.12
C ASP A 261 -15.88 -12.08 -29.71
N ALA A 262 -16.18 -11.13 -30.60
CA ALA A 262 -16.00 -9.70 -30.36
C ALA A 262 -17.17 -9.05 -29.59
N ARG A 263 -16.84 -8.21 -28.60
CA ARG A 263 -17.79 -7.30 -27.94
C ARG A 263 -17.95 -6.00 -28.71
N THR A 264 -16.82 -5.43 -29.12
CA THR A 264 -16.72 -4.22 -29.92
C THR A 264 -15.54 -4.36 -30.87
N ALA A 265 -15.62 -3.72 -32.02
CA ALA A 265 -14.49 -3.57 -32.93
C ALA A 265 -14.51 -2.15 -33.49
N HIS A 266 -13.34 -1.60 -33.78
CA HIS A 266 -13.21 -0.26 -34.36
C HIS A 266 -12.02 -0.22 -35.33
N PRO A 267 -12.06 0.65 -36.36
CA PRO A 267 -10.91 0.89 -37.22
C PRO A 267 -9.77 1.52 -36.42
N ILE A 268 -8.53 1.06 -36.64
CA ILE A 268 -7.35 1.54 -35.90
C ILE A 268 -7.13 3.04 -36.15
N ALA A 269 -7.32 3.47 -37.40
CA ALA A 269 -7.23 4.86 -37.85
C ALA A 269 -8.17 5.85 -37.11
N ALA A 270 -9.25 5.34 -36.50
CA ALA A 270 -10.30 6.15 -35.89
C ALA A 270 -10.07 6.45 -34.39
N THR A 271 -9.06 5.84 -33.76
CA THR A 271 -8.93 5.84 -32.29
C THR A 271 -7.91 6.81 -31.73
N LYS A 272 -8.39 7.78 -30.93
CA LYS A 272 -7.61 8.40 -29.85
C LYS A 272 -7.78 7.51 -28.60
N GLY A 273 -6.70 6.88 -28.16
CA GLY A 273 -6.70 5.88 -27.09
C GLY A 273 -7.42 6.35 -25.82
N GLY A 274 -8.55 5.72 -25.51
CA GLY A 274 -9.22 5.88 -24.22
C GLY A 274 -8.45 5.13 -23.15
N ALA A 275 -7.60 5.84 -22.40
CA ALA A 275 -6.88 5.28 -21.26
C ALA A 275 -7.89 4.87 -20.18
N THR A 276 -8.13 3.57 -20.05
CA THR A 276 -8.92 3.03 -18.95
C THR A 276 -7.94 2.65 -17.84
N ARG A 277 -8.16 3.11 -16.61
CA ARG A 277 -7.32 2.72 -15.46
C ARG A 277 -7.47 1.22 -15.21
N ALA A 278 -6.40 0.48 -15.39
CA ALA A 278 -6.30 -0.95 -15.10
C ALA A 278 -5.45 -1.15 -13.84
N ARG A 279 -5.71 -2.23 -13.11
CA ARG A 279 -4.88 -2.62 -11.96
C ARG A 279 -3.58 -3.29 -12.41
N PHE A 280 -3.62 -3.94 -13.56
CA PHE A 280 -2.55 -4.74 -14.11
C PHE A 280 -2.77 -4.95 -15.61
N CYS A 281 -1.68 -4.92 -16.39
CA CYS A 281 -1.72 -5.07 -17.83
C CYS A 281 -0.71 -6.11 -18.33
N ILE A 282 -1.13 -6.93 -19.28
CA ILE A 282 -0.26 -7.78 -20.10
C ILE A 282 -0.27 -7.22 -21.50
N VAL A 283 0.89 -7.00 -22.10
CA VAL A 283 1.01 -6.42 -23.45
C VAL A 283 1.91 -7.28 -24.33
N ALA A 284 1.66 -7.25 -25.63
CA ALA A 284 2.58 -7.82 -26.60
C ALA A 284 3.85 -6.97 -26.72
N GLN A 285 4.92 -7.59 -27.22
CA GLN A 285 6.18 -6.90 -27.50
C GLN A 285 5.96 -5.66 -28.40
N GLY A 286 6.60 -4.53 -28.03
CA GLY A 286 6.50 -3.27 -28.77
C GLY A 286 5.26 -2.41 -28.45
N VAL A 287 4.31 -2.91 -27.65
CA VAL A 287 3.13 -2.17 -27.23
C VAL A 287 3.40 -1.42 -25.93
N THR A 288 3.13 -0.12 -25.91
CA THR A 288 3.24 0.69 -24.69
C THR A 288 2.02 0.49 -23.79
N ALA A 289 2.26 0.35 -22.48
CA ALA A 289 1.19 0.29 -21.50
C ALA A 289 0.38 1.60 -21.50
N PRO A 290 -0.94 1.54 -21.23
CA PRO A 290 -1.81 2.72 -21.25
C PRO A 290 -1.52 3.74 -20.14
N ASP A 291 -0.86 3.34 -19.05
CA ASP A 291 -0.46 4.20 -17.93
C ASP A 291 0.94 3.77 -17.45
N ALA A 292 1.83 4.75 -17.24
CA ALA A 292 3.20 4.51 -16.76
C ALA A 292 3.26 3.94 -15.34
N THR A 293 2.18 4.06 -14.56
CA THR A 293 2.12 3.62 -13.15
C THR A 293 1.59 2.20 -12.97
N THR A 294 1.07 1.57 -14.02
CA THR A 294 0.47 0.22 -13.93
C THR A 294 1.54 -0.87 -14.09
N PRO A 295 1.62 -1.85 -13.17
CA PRO A 295 2.54 -2.98 -13.34
C PRO A 295 2.22 -3.74 -14.63
N THR A 296 3.25 -3.96 -15.45
CA THR A 296 3.12 -4.46 -16.83
C THR A 296 3.95 -5.72 -17.05
N ILE A 297 3.32 -6.75 -17.60
CA ILE A 297 4.00 -7.93 -18.15
C ILE A 297 4.05 -7.80 -19.67
N VAL A 298 5.24 -7.97 -20.25
CA VAL A 298 5.45 -7.97 -21.71
C VAL A 298 5.67 -9.41 -22.16
N LEU A 299 4.84 -9.87 -23.07
CA LEU A 299 5.02 -11.17 -23.72
C LEU A 299 5.96 -11.00 -24.93
N SER A 300 7.11 -11.66 -24.89
CA SER A 300 8.15 -11.57 -25.92
C SER A 300 8.53 -12.94 -26.44
N SER A 301 8.77 -13.05 -27.75
CA SER A 301 9.35 -14.25 -28.36
C SER A 301 10.89 -14.25 -28.35
N GLU A 302 11.51 -13.16 -27.90
CA GLU A 302 12.97 -12.99 -27.88
C GLU A 302 13.63 -13.53 -26.60
N VAL A 303 12.83 -13.91 -25.60
CA VAL A 303 13.34 -14.38 -24.31
C VAL A 303 12.86 -15.80 -24.06
N ASP A 304 13.78 -16.67 -23.63
CA ASP A 304 13.52 -18.08 -23.32
C ASP A 304 13.11 -18.29 -21.84
N ALA A 305 13.33 -17.29 -20.98
CA ALA A 305 12.98 -17.31 -19.56
C ALA A 305 12.44 -15.94 -19.07
N PRO A 306 11.70 -15.86 -17.95
CA PRO A 306 11.24 -14.59 -17.42
C PRO A 306 12.39 -13.69 -16.96
N GLU A 307 12.42 -12.43 -17.39
CA GLU A 307 13.46 -11.46 -17.04
C GLU A 307 12.88 -10.10 -16.63
N LEU A 308 13.53 -9.44 -15.66
CA LEU A 308 13.14 -8.11 -15.18
C LEU A 308 13.97 -7.02 -15.86
N VAL A 309 13.29 -6.10 -16.52
CA VAL A 309 13.93 -4.93 -17.13
C VAL A 309 13.64 -3.68 -16.30
N ALA A 310 14.71 -3.05 -15.81
CA ALA A 310 14.64 -1.77 -15.12
C ALA A 310 14.52 -0.62 -16.14
N ASN A 311 13.35 0.02 -16.21
CA ASN A 311 13.15 1.19 -17.08
C ASN A 311 13.87 2.42 -16.51
N GLY A 312 15.01 2.77 -17.10
CA GLY A 312 16.01 3.70 -16.56
C GLY A 312 15.64 5.20 -16.45
N LYS A 313 14.35 5.61 -16.40
CA LYS A 313 13.98 7.04 -16.30
C LYS A 313 12.75 7.42 -15.45
N GLN A 314 11.98 6.49 -14.88
CA GLN A 314 10.86 6.84 -14.00
C GLN A 314 10.81 5.99 -12.71
N LEU A 315 10.31 6.60 -11.64
CA LEU A 315 10.40 6.14 -10.24
C LEU A 315 9.44 4.99 -9.84
N THR A 316 8.78 4.29 -10.79
CA THR A 316 8.11 2.95 -10.65
C THR A 316 7.23 2.69 -11.89
N PRO A 317 6.93 1.44 -12.32
CA PRO A 317 7.41 0.13 -11.86
C PRO A 317 8.30 -0.58 -12.91
N PHE A 318 8.88 -1.71 -12.51
CA PHE A 318 9.65 -2.63 -13.37
C PHE A 318 8.74 -3.28 -14.42
N THR A 319 9.33 -3.68 -15.55
CA THR A 319 8.64 -4.47 -16.57
C THR A 319 9.14 -5.90 -16.48
N LEU A 320 8.21 -6.85 -16.29
CA LEU A 320 8.52 -8.27 -16.37
C LEU A 320 8.33 -8.73 -17.81
N ILE A 321 9.39 -9.20 -18.45
CA ILE A 321 9.33 -9.81 -19.77
C ILE A 321 9.21 -11.31 -19.57
N VAL A 322 8.22 -11.94 -20.19
CA VAL A 322 7.96 -13.38 -20.10
C VAL A 322 7.92 -13.97 -21.51
N PRO A 323 8.40 -15.21 -21.71
CA PRO A 323 8.25 -15.91 -22.98
C PRO A 323 6.78 -15.94 -23.41
N ALA A 324 6.53 -15.63 -24.68
CA ALA A 324 5.18 -15.67 -25.23
C ALA A 324 4.62 -17.11 -25.17
N PRO A 325 3.48 -17.36 -24.50
CA PRO A 325 2.92 -18.71 -24.38
C PRO A 325 2.55 -19.30 -25.74
N ALA A 326 2.75 -20.61 -25.88
CA ALA A 326 2.31 -21.34 -27.07
C ALA A 326 0.79 -21.24 -27.21
N GLY A 327 0.31 -20.74 -28.35
CA GLY A 327 -1.13 -20.57 -28.62
C GLY A 327 -1.70 -19.20 -28.29
N ILE A 328 -0.87 -18.19 -28.02
CA ILE A 328 -1.36 -16.80 -27.99
C ILE A 328 -2.00 -16.44 -29.34
N ARG A 329 -3.20 -15.85 -29.28
CA ARG A 329 -3.93 -15.49 -30.50
C ARG A 329 -3.11 -14.48 -31.31
N THR A 330 -3.00 -14.73 -32.62
CA THR A 330 -2.36 -13.80 -33.56
C THR A 330 -3.03 -12.42 -33.49
N GLY A 331 -2.23 -11.36 -33.38
CA GLY A 331 -2.72 -10.00 -33.21
C GLY A 331 -3.08 -9.62 -31.77
N PHE A 332 -2.81 -10.46 -30.76
CA PHE A 332 -2.94 -10.05 -29.36
C PHE A 332 -2.14 -8.76 -29.11
N ARG A 333 -2.80 -7.74 -28.55
CA ARG A 333 -2.18 -6.44 -28.24
C ARG A 333 -2.06 -6.22 -26.75
N SER A 334 -3.17 -6.37 -26.03
CA SER A 334 -3.20 -6.16 -24.59
C SER A 334 -4.30 -6.95 -23.88
N LEU A 335 -4.07 -7.26 -22.61
CA LEU A 335 -5.05 -7.74 -21.65
C LEU A 335 -4.98 -6.85 -20.42
N SER A 336 -6.12 -6.29 -20.01
CA SER A 336 -6.22 -5.47 -18.82
C SER A 336 -7.20 -6.08 -17.82
N LEU A 337 -6.73 -6.20 -16.58
CA LEU A 337 -7.56 -6.55 -15.43
C LEU A 337 -8.03 -5.27 -14.75
N PRO A 338 -9.36 -5.03 -14.67
CA PRO A 338 -9.88 -3.81 -14.07
C PRO A 338 -9.66 -3.79 -12.55
N GLN A 339 -9.60 -2.57 -11.98
CA GLN A 339 -9.33 -2.37 -10.55
C GLN A 339 -10.49 -2.77 -9.62
N ASN A 340 -11.71 -2.81 -10.15
CA ASN A 340 -12.89 -3.25 -9.43
C ASN A 340 -13.10 -4.76 -9.64
N ASP A 341 -13.17 -5.52 -8.55
CA ASP A 341 -13.33 -7.00 -8.55
C ASP A 341 -14.63 -7.49 -9.23
N GLY A 342 -15.52 -6.60 -9.67
CA GLY A 342 -16.75 -6.90 -10.42
C GLY A 342 -16.75 -6.49 -11.90
N ALA A 343 -15.65 -5.92 -12.43
CA ALA A 343 -15.55 -5.55 -13.84
C ALA A 343 -14.93 -6.67 -14.68
N SER A 344 -15.40 -6.83 -15.92
CA SER A 344 -14.93 -7.89 -16.81
C SER A 344 -13.54 -7.60 -17.39
N ILE A 345 -12.79 -8.68 -17.61
CA ILE A 345 -11.46 -8.68 -18.23
C ILE A 345 -11.58 -8.12 -19.64
N ARG A 346 -10.68 -7.21 -20.02
CA ARG A 346 -10.65 -6.66 -21.38
C ARG A 346 -9.43 -7.17 -22.12
N VAL A 347 -9.66 -7.80 -23.27
CA VAL A 347 -8.62 -8.23 -24.19
C VAL A 347 -8.80 -7.49 -25.50
N GLU A 348 -7.70 -6.90 -25.98
CA GLU A 348 -7.63 -6.19 -27.25
C GLU A 348 -6.75 -6.97 -28.24
N VAL A 349 -7.30 -7.20 -29.43
CA VAL A 349 -6.63 -7.84 -30.57
C VAL A 349 -6.60 -6.83 -31.72
N THR A 350 -5.43 -6.56 -32.26
CA THR A 350 -5.23 -5.64 -33.38
C THR A 350 -4.53 -6.32 -34.54
N GLY A 351 -5.00 -6.08 -35.75
CA GLY A 351 -4.35 -6.58 -36.95
C GLY A 351 -5.16 -6.36 -38.21
N ASN A 352 -4.71 -7.01 -39.28
CA ASN A 352 -5.34 -6.98 -40.59
C ASN A 352 -6.34 -8.13 -40.72
N PHE A 353 -7.62 -7.78 -40.78
CA PHE A 353 -8.74 -8.72 -40.93
C PHE A 353 -9.17 -8.83 -42.38
N ARG A 354 -9.58 -10.03 -42.80
CA ARG A 354 -10.18 -10.24 -44.12
C ARG A 354 -11.69 -10.05 -44.05
N LEU A 355 -12.17 -8.87 -44.44
CA LEU A 355 -13.58 -8.50 -44.43
C LEU A 355 -14.16 -8.51 -45.84
N TYR A 356 -15.48 -8.53 -45.97
CA TYR A 356 -16.16 -8.59 -47.27
C TYR A 356 -17.04 -7.37 -47.47
N TRP A 357 -16.82 -6.63 -48.55
CA TRP A 357 -17.70 -5.55 -49.00
C TRP A 357 -18.31 -5.93 -50.34
N ALA A 358 -19.64 -6.01 -50.41
CA ALA A 358 -20.38 -6.51 -51.58
C ALA A 358 -19.83 -7.85 -52.14
N GLY A 359 -19.41 -8.76 -51.26
CA GLY A 359 -18.84 -10.07 -51.60
C GLY A 359 -17.36 -10.07 -51.99
N GLN A 360 -16.71 -8.91 -52.13
CA GLN A 360 -15.28 -8.80 -52.42
C GLN A 360 -14.45 -8.77 -51.13
N PRO A 361 -13.39 -9.61 -51.00
CA PRO A 361 -12.52 -9.60 -49.83
C PRO A 361 -11.62 -8.36 -49.81
N ARG A 362 -11.50 -7.73 -48.64
CA ARG A 362 -10.68 -6.55 -48.35
C ARG A 362 -9.84 -6.80 -47.09
N SER A 363 -8.61 -6.32 -47.08
CA SER A 363 -7.76 -6.31 -45.88
C SER A 363 -8.02 -5.02 -45.12
N CYS A 364 -8.51 -5.12 -43.89
CA CYS A 364 -8.90 -3.96 -43.07
C CYS A 364 -8.20 -3.99 -41.71
N GLY A 365 -7.60 -2.88 -41.31
CA GLY A 365 -6.98 -2.72 -39.99
C GLY A 365 -8.05 -2.48 -38.94
N LEU A 366 -8.26 -3.46 -38.04
CA LEU A 366 -9.22 -3.33 -36.94
C LEU A 366 -8.55 -3.58 -35.58
N ALA A 367 -9.08 -2.91 -34.57
CA ALA A 367 -8.88 -3.21 -33.17
C ALA A 367 -10.17 -3.78 -32.60
N VAL A 368 -10.09 -4.99 -32.04
CA VAL A 368 -11.22 -5.79 -31.57
C VAL A 368 -11.07 -5.99 -30.06
N THR A 369 -12.11 -5.62 -29.30
CA THR A 369 -12.24 -6.01 -27.89
C THR A 369 -13.07 -7.28 -27.81
N LEU A 370 -12.52 -8.32 -27.19
CA LEU A 370 -13.22 -9.59 -27.02
C LEU A 370 -14.41 -9.49 -26.06
N SER A 371 -15.37 -10.40 -26.23
CA SER A 371 -16.48 -10.67 -25.32
C SER A 371 -15.96 -11.17 -23.98
N ASP A 372 -16.76 -10.98 -22.93
CA ASP A 372 -16.36 -11.35 -21.57
C ASP A 372 -16.04 -12.86 -21.47
N GLN A 373 -16.82 -13.72 -22.16
CA GLN A 373 -16.57 -15.17 -22.19
C GLN A 373 -15.24 -15.53 -22.86
N ALA A 374 -14.95 -14.97 -24.04
CA ALA A 374 -13.71 -15.24 -24.77
C ALA A 374 -12.49 -14.65 -24.05
N ALA A 375 -12.63 -13.46 -23.46
CA ALA A 375 -11.60 -12.82 -22.64
C ALA A 375 -11.26 -13.66 -21.40
N THR A 376 -12.26 -14.19 -20.69
CA THR A 376 -12.05 -15.06 -19.52
C THR A 376 -11.38 -16.38 -19.91
N ALA A 377 -11.76 -17.00 -21.03
CA ALA A 377 -11.12 -18.23 -21.50
C ALA A 377 -9.64 -18.03 -21.88
N LEU A 378 -9.33 -16.94 -22.59
CA LEU A 378 -7.95 -16.57 -22.91
C LEU A 378 -7.14 -16.29 -21.63
N TRP A 379 -7.73 -15.53 -20.70
CA TRP A 379 -7.10 -15.23 -19.41
C TRP A 379 -6.78 -16.50 -18.62
N ALA A 380 -7.71 -17.46 -18.53
CA ALA A 380 -7.49 -18.70 -17.81
C ALA A 380 -6.26 -19.47 -18.32
N THR A 381 -6.09 -19.52 -19.64
CA THR A 381 -4.95 -20.18 -20.31
C THR A 381 -3.65 -19.42 -20.05
N LEU A 382 -3.65 -18.10 -20.31
CA LEU A 382 -2.47 -17.25 -20.09
C LEU A 382 -2.01 -17.28 -18.62
N ARG A 383 -2.96 -17.20 -17.69
CA ARG A 383 -2.68 -17.26 -16.25
C ARG A 383 -1.93 -18.53 -15.87
N GLN A 384 -2.37 -19.69 -16.37
CA GLN A 384 -1.75 -20.98 -16.04
C GLN A 384 -0.33 -21.06 -16.58
N GLU A 385 -0.11 -20.68 -17.84
CA GLU A 385 1.22 -20.68 -18.46
C GLU A 385 2.20 -19.71 -17.77
N LEU A 386 1.72 -18.52 -17.39
CA LEU A 386 2.50 -17.55 -16.63
C LEU A 386 2.89 -18.10 -15.25
N GLU A 387 1.94 -18.66 -14.52
CA GLU A 387 2.19 -19.25 -13.19
C GLU A 387 3.25 -20.36 -13.28
N ILE A 388 3.16 -21.27 -14.26
CA ILE A 388 4.15 -22.34 -14.49
C ILE A 388 5.52 -21.79 -14.85
N SER A 389 5.58 -20.80 -15.75
CA SER A 389 6.85 -20.28 -16.28
C SER A 389 7.69 -19.55 -15.23
N CYS A 390 7.06 -19.02 -14.18
CA CYS A 390 7.72 -18.22 -13.16
C CYS A 390 7.87 -18.91 -11.79
N GLU A 391 7.23 -20.06 -11.58
CA GLU A 391 7.19 -20.78 -10.29
C GLU A 391 8.59 -21.09 -9.75
N SER A 392 9.52 -21.52 -10.62
CA SER A 392 10.86 -21.95 -10.23
C SER A 392 11.87 -20.81 -10.07
N SER A 393 11.48 -19.55 -10.26
CA SER A 393 12.41 -18.42 -10.17
C SER A 393 12.93 -18.18 -8.74
N ASP A 394 14.21 -17.86 -8.63
CA ASP A 394 14.83 -17.40 -7.38
C ASP A 394 14.51 -15.95 -7.03
N ASP A 395 14.15 -15.14 -8.02
CA ASP A 395 13.77 -13.75 -7.80
C ASP A 395 12.30 -13.66 -7.34
N PRO A 396 12.01 -13.18 -6.11
CA PRO A 396 10.63 -13.08 -5.63
C PRO A 396 9.78 -12.12 -6.46
N ARG A 397 10.38 -11.15 -7.15
CA ARG A 397 9.66 -10.21 -8.03
C ARG A 397 9.05 -10.94 -9.24
N ILE A 398 9.66 -12.05 -9.66
CA ILE A 398 9.17 -12.91 -10.73
C ILE A 398 8.25 -13.99 -10.15
N ALA A 399 8.70 -14.74 -9.16
CA ALA A 399 7.97 -15.88 -8.64
C ALA A 399 6.65 -15.52 -7.94
N LEU A 400 6.58 -14.36 -7.29
CA LEU A 400 5.38 -13.90 -6.57
C LEU A 400 4.46 -13.03 -7.44
N MET A 401 4.71 -12.92 -8.75
CA MET A 401 3.81 -12.21 -9.66
C MET A 401 2.34 -12.70 -9.62
N PRO A 402 2.00 -13.98 -9.33
CA PRO A 402 0.60 -14.42 -9.31
C PRO A 402 -0.24 -13.71 -8.24
N VAL A 403 0.41 -13.12 -7.24
CA VAL A 403 -0.22 -12.26 -6.25
C VAL A 403 -0.97 -11.09 -6.92
N ALA A 404 -0.57 -10.62 -8.10
CA ALA A 404 -1.24 -9.51 -8.79
C ALA A 404 -2.74 -9.78 -9.09
N TRP A 405 -3.12 -11.03 -9.37
CA TRP A 405 -4.47 -11.38 -9.86
C TRP A 405 -5.24 -12.42 -9.04
N ARG A 406 -4.62 -13.11 -8.07
CA ARG A 406 -5.30 -14.07 -7.20
C ARG A 406 -6.17 -13.39 -6.14
N SER A 407 -6.99 -14.12 -5.40
CA SER A 407 -7.74 -13.51 -4.26
C SER A 407 -6.82 -13.27 -3.05
N SER A 408 -7.29 -12.58 -2.01
CA SER A 408 -6.55 -12.48 -0.73
C SER A 408 -6.41 -13.83 -0.02
N ASP A 409 -7.41 -14.68 -0.16
CA ASP A 409 -7.55 -15.93 0.59
C ASP A 409 -6.64 -17.02 0.00
N GLU A 410 -6.32 -16.92 -1.29
CA GLU A 410 -5.42 -17.82 -2.02
C GLU A 410 -3.94 -17.44 -1.88
N LEU A 411 -3.59 -16.34 -1.20
CA LEU A 411 -2.21 -15.87 -1.14
C LEU A 411 -1.27 -16.84 -0.42
N GLY A 412 -1.79 -17.54 0.59
CA GLY A 412 -1.03 -18.58 1.28
C GLY A 412 -0.56 -19.67 0.32
N GLU A 413 -1.43 -20.08 -0.62
CA GLU A 413 -1.15 -21.13 -1.61
C GLU A 413 -0.08 -20.71 -2.65
N ILE A 414 0.18 -19.42 -2.82
CA ILE A 414 1.19 -18.89 -3.74
C ILE A 414 2.53 -18.72 -3.02
N VAL A 415 2.49 -18.12 -1.84
CA VAL A 415 3.68 -17.77 -1.06
C VAL A 415 4.31 -19.03 -0.46
N TRP A 416 3.48 -19.97 -0.01
CA TRP A 416 3.94 -21.18 0.67
C TRP A 416 4.87 -22.04 -0.19
N PRO A 417 4.52 -22.46 -1.43
CA PRO A 417 5.41 -23.27 -2.26
C PRO A 417 6.77 -22.61 -2.48
N TRP A 418 6.77 -21.30 -2.75
CA TRP A 418 8.01 -20.55 -2.98
C TRP A 418 8.91 -20.50 -1.72
N LEU A 419 8.33 -20.25 -0.54
CA LEU A 419 9.09 -20.28 0.71
C LEU A 419 9.51 -21.71 1.09
N ALA A 420 8.66 -22.71 0.86
CA ALA A 420 8.91 -24.12 1.19
C ALA A 420 10.09 -24.69 0.40
N MET A 421 10.25 -24.34 -0.88
CA MET A 421 11.45 -24.70 -1.67
C MET A 421 12.76 -24.17 -1.07
N ARG A 422 12.68 -23.22 -0.13
CA ARG A 422 13.82 -22.56 0.52
C ARG A 422 13.90 -22.86 2.01
N ALA A 423 12.99 -23.70 2.52
CA ALA A 423 12.93 -24.08 3.93
C ALA A 423 14.18 -24.84 4.40
N GLU A 424 14.86 -25.55 3.50
CA GLU A 424 16.08 -26.30 3.84
C GLU A 424 17.33 -25.41 3.98
N ARG A 425 17.23 -24.11 3.66
CA ARG A 425 18.34 -23.16 3.81
C ARG A 425 18.52 -22.75 5.28
N PRO A 426 19.74 -22.40 5.72
CA PRO A 426 19.96 -21.78 7.03
C PRO A 426 19.12 -20.51 7.21
N LEU A 427 18.75 -20.20 8.45
CA LEU A 427 17.82 -19.10 8.74
C LEU A 427 18.32 -17.74 8.24
N ASP A 428 19.62 -17.45 8.35
CA ASP A 428 20.20 -16.19 7.84
C ASP A 428 19.94 -15.99 6.34
N ASP A 429 20.12 -17.05 5.55
CA ASP A 429 19.90 -17.02 4.10
C ASP A 429 18.41 -16.86 3.75
N LEU A 430 17.52 -17.48 4.53
CA LEU A 430 16.08 -17.31 4.39
C LEU A 430 15.66 -15.87 4.72
N MET A 431 16.16 -15.32 5.83
CA MET A 431 15.80 -13.97 6.27
C MET A 431 16.26 -12.88 5.29
N ALA A 432 17.37 -13.09 4.59
CA ALA A 432 17.83 -12.19 3.53
C ALA A 432 16.83 -12.04 2.36
N LEU A 433 15.94 -13.03 2.15
CA LEU A 433 14.94 -13.02 1.08
C LEU A 433 13.61 -12.37 1.49
N VAL A 434 13.39 -12.16 2.78
CA VAL A 434 12.11 -11.70 3.33
C VAL A 434 11.80 -10.27 2.87
N GLU A 435 12.75 -9.34 2.98
CA GLU A 435 12.53 -7.95 2.58
C GLU A 435 12.31 -7.82 1.06
N PRO A 436 13.16 -8.42 0.18
CA PRO A 436 12.88 -8.46 -1.26
C PRO A 436 11.51 -9.05 -1.63
N ALA A 437 11.07 -10.11 -0.94
CA ALA A 437 9.77 -10.73 -1.18
C ALA A 437 8.60 -9.86 -0.73
N THR A 438 8.73 -9.22 0.42
CA THR A 438 7.73 -8.28 0.97
C THR A 438 7.57 -7.08 0.04
N GLN A 439 8.68 -6.54 -0.49
CA GLN A 439 8.68 -5.48 -1.48
C GLN A 439 8.04 -5.94 -2.79
N ALA A 440 8.37 -7.13 -3.30
CA ALA A 440 7.78 -7.71 -4.51
C ALA A 440 6.25 -7.80 -4.40
N ILE A 441 5.73 -8.30 -3.28
CA ILE A 441 4.28 -8.38 -3.04
C ILE A 441 3.65 -6.97 -3.04
N GLY A 442 4.27 -6.00 -2.37
CA GLY A 442 3.81 -4.61 -2.35
C GLY A 442 3.80 -3.95 -3.74
N LEU A 443 4.72 -4.32 -4.62
CA LEU A 443 4.77 -3.81 -5.98
C LEU A 443 3.65 -4.37 -6.86
N TRP A 444 3.31 -5.66 -6.71
CA TRP A 444 2.20 -6.29 -7.43
C TRP A 444 0.83 -5.94 -6.82
N ARG A 445 0.79 -5.49 -5.56
CA ARG A 445 -0.42 -5.04 -4.84
C ARG A 445 -0.19 -3.75 -4.04
N PRO A 446 -0.12 -2.59 -4.68
CA PRO A 446 0.10 -1.32 -3.97
C PRO A 446 -1.10 -0.90 -3.10
N ASP A 447 -2.33 -1.27 -3.48
CA ASP A 447 -3.56 -0.73 -2.88
C ASP A 447 -4.08 -1.51 -1.65
N ARG A 448 -3.52 -2.69 -1.32
CA ARG A 448 -4.04 -3.55 -0.24
C ARG A 448 -2.91 -4.21 0.58
N LYS A 449 -3.07 -4.22 1.91
CA LYS A 449 -2.18 -4.92 2.88
C LYS A 449 -2.85 -6.16 3.49
N ASP A 450 -3.90 -6.65 2.86
CA ASP A 450 -4.66 -7.86 3.23
C ASP A 450 -3.80 -9.13 3.23
N TRP A 451 -2.70 -9.14 2.48
CA TRP A 451 -1.74 -10.24 2.39
C TRP A 451 -0.87 -10.47 3.63
N LYS A 452 -0.75 -9.47 4.53
CA LYS A 452 0.24 -9.51 5.63
C LYS A 452 0.02 -10.70 6.57
N SER A 453 -1.23 -11.02 6.90
CA SER A 453 -1.53 -12.13 7.80
C SER A 453 -1.13 -13.49 7.21
N ALA A 454 -1.46 -13.74 5.93
CA ALA A 454 -1.12 -14.97 5.22
C ALA A 454 0.40 -15.11 5.03
N TRP A 455 1.08 -14.01 4.70
CA TRP A 455 2.54 -13.96 4.63
C TRP A 455 3.19 -14.35 5.96
N GLU A 456 2.78 -13.72 7.07
CA GLU A 456 3.30 -14.03 8.40
C GLU A 456 3.05 -15.49 8.81
N GLU A 457 1.90 -16.06 8.46
CA GLU A 457 1.59 -17.47 8.76
C GLU A 457 2.50 -18.43 7.99
N CYS A 458 2.70 -18.20 6.69
CA CYS A 458 3.59 -19.01 5.86
C CYS A 458 5.05 -18.85 6.31
N LEU A 459 5.48 -17.62 6.59
CA LEU A 459 6.83 -17.32 7.02
C LEU A 459 7.13 -17.95 8.39
N ALA A 460 6.20 -17.89 9.36
CA ALA A 460 6.40 -18.52 10.66
C ALA A 460 6.62 -20.04 10.55
N LYS A 461 5.85 -20.71 9.68
CA LYS A 461 6.01 -22.14 9.39
C LYS A 461 7.38 -22.45 8.76
N VAL A 462 7.82 -21.65 7.78
CA VAL A 462 9.10 -21.87 7.07
C VAL A 462 10.30 -21.53 7.92
N ILE A 463 10.25 -20.49 8.76
CA ILE A 463 11.29 -20.21 9.76
C ILE A 463 11.42 -21.40 10.71
N GLY A 464 10.31 -22.00 11.15
CA GLY A 464 10.32 -23.19 11.99
C GLY A 464 11.04 -24.38 11.36
N GLU A 465 10.89 -24.58 10.05
CA GLU A 465 11.61 -25.64 9.33
C GLU A 465 13.07 -25.28 9.07
N SER A 466 13.36 -24.06 8.63
CA SER A 466 14.72 -23.54 8.39
C SER A 466 15.60 -23.57 9.64
N LEU A 467 15.00 -23.36 10.82
CA LEU A 467 15.71 -23.54 12.09
C LEU A 467 16.28 -24.96 12.25
N ARG A 468 15.61 -26.01 11.76
CA ARG A 468 16.11 -27.39 11.83
C ARG A 468 17.38 -27.62 11.00
N HIS A 469 17.56 -26.82 9.95
CA HIS A 469 18.73 -26.85 9.07
C HIS A 469 19.79 -25.82 9.47
N THR A 470 19.50 -24.98 10.46
CA THR A 470 20.42 -23.95 10.94
C THR A 470 21.46 -24.58 11.87
N PRO A 471 22.75 -24.23 11.75
CA PRO A 471 23.81 -24.81 12.56
C PRO A 471 23.54 -24.67 14.07
N ASN A 472 23.75 -25.76 14.80
CA ASN A 472 23.84 -25.68 16.26
C ASN A 472 25.18 -25.01 16.58
N GLN A 473 25.19 -23.97 17.44
CA GLN A 473 26.32 -23.09 17.82
C GLN A 473 26.35 -21.69 17.17
N LEU A 474 25.19 -21.08 16.91
CA LEU A 474 25.14 -19.67 16.52
C LEU A 474 25.71 -18.77 17.63
N LYS A 475 26.50 -17.76 17.27
CA LYS A 475 27.04 -16.83 18.27
C LYS A 475 25.90 -16.00 18.88
N PRO A 476 26.01 -15.56 20.15
CA PRO A 476 24.98 -14.73 20.79
C PRO A 476 24.62 -13.48 19.98
N GLU A 477 25.58 -12.86 19.30
CA GLU A 477 25.37 -11.68 18.48
C GLU A 477 24.56 -11.97 17.21
N GLU A 478 24.77 -13.14 16.59
CA GLU A 478 24.02 -13.63 15.44
C GLU A 478 22.57 -13.93 15.85
N VAL A 479 22.39 -14.60 16.99
CA VAL A 479 21.07 -14.89 17.57
C VAL A 479 20.29 -13.61 17.88
N VAL A 480 20.94 -12.59 18.46
CA VAL A 480 20.32 -11.29 18.71
C VAL A 480 19.87 -10.61 17.41
N SER A 481 20.70 -10.66 16.38
CA SER A 481 20.35 -10.12 15.05
C SER A 481 19.13 -10.85 14.46
N LEU A 482 19.14 -12.18 14.48
CA LEU A 482 18.05 -13.02 13.97
C LEU A 482 16.75 -12.80 14.74
N LEU A 483 16.81 -12.72 16.08
CA LEU A 483 15.65 -12.38 16.91
C LEU A 483 15.05 -11.04 16.49
N ALA A 484 15.87 -10.01 16.34
CA ALA A 484 15.41 -8.69 15.92
C ALA A 484 14.73 -8.73 14.54
N GLN A 485 15.29 -9.47 13.58
CA GLN A 485 14.68 -9.63 12.25
C GLN A 485 13.34 -10.38 12.32
N ILE A 486 13.23 -11.45 13.11
CA ILE A 486 11.96 -12.19 13.30
C ILE A 486 10.89 -11.26 13.88
N TYR A 487 11.21 -10.45 14.89
CA TYR A 487 10.26 -9.52 15.49
C TYR A 487 9.87 -8.34 14.58
N GLN A 488 10.70 -7.98 13.61
CA GLN A 488 10.37 -6.95 12.64
C GLN A 488 9.32 -7.43 11.63
N VAL A 489 9.33 -8.74 11.31
CA VAL A 489 8.53 -9.29 10.22
C VAL A 489 7.27 -10.02 10.73
N LEU A 490 7.31 -10.60 11.94
CA LEU A 490 6.19 -11.34 12.52
C LEU A 490 5.53 -10.59 13.68
N SER A 491 4.23 -10.84 13.86
CA SER A 491 3.50 -10.45 15.07
C SER A 491 4.03 -11.18 16.31
N SER A 492 3.82 -10.58 17.49
CA SER A 492 4.40 -11.09 18.75
C SER A 492 3.94 -12.50 19.12
N ASP A 493 2.69 -12.86 18.79
CA ASP A 493 2.11 -14.19 19.00
C ASP A 493 2.77 -15.26 18.12
N LYS A 494 3.09 -14.94 16.86
CA LYS A 494 3.74 -15.86 15.92
C LYS A 494 5.25 -15.95 16.15
N ALA A 495 5.88 -14.88 16.61
CA ALA A 495 7.31 -14.85 16.91
C ALA A 495 7.68 -15.62 18.20
N ALA A 496 6.79 -15.62 19.20
CA ALA A 496 7.02 -16.26 20.51
C ALA A 496 7.50 -17.71 20.44
N PRO A 497 6.84 -18.63 19.71
CA PRO A 497 7.29 -20.03 19.62
C PRO A 497 8.65 -20.19 18.91
N LEU A 498 8.97 -19.30 17.97
CA LEU A 498 10.21 -19.34 17.20
C LEU A 498 11.42 -18.86 18.01
N GLN A 499 11.22 -17.96 18.99
CA GLN A 499 12.29 -17.50 19.88
C GLN A 499 12.87 -18.66 20.68
N GLY A 500 12.01 -19.46 21.32
CA GLY A 500 12.44 -20.61 22.12
C GLY A 500 13.17 -21.65 21.27
N ALA A 501 12.74 -21.85 20.02
CA ALA A 501 13.43 -22.72 19.08
C ALA A 501 14.82 -22.16 18.70
N LEU A 502 14.91 -20.89 18.29
CA LEU A 502 16.18 -20.24 17.93
C LEU A 502 17.20 -20.24 19.08
N LEU A 503 16.75 -20.02 20.32
CA LEU A 503 17.62 -20.07 21.50
C LEU A 503 18.29 -21.44 21.67
N ARG A 504 17.67 -22.55 21.25
CA ARG A 504 18.30 -23.89 21.36
C ARG A 504 19.47 -24.10 20.38
N HIS A 505 19.54 -23.30 19.32
CA HIS A 505 20.65 -23.32 18.36
C HIS A 505 21.81 -22.40 18.77
N ALA A 506 21.61 -21.55 19.79
CA ALA A 506 22.63 -20.64 20.28
C ALA A 506 23.79 -21.39 20.95
N ALA A 507 25.02 -20.91 20.74
CA ALA A 507 26.19 -21.36 21.48
C ALA A 507 26.11 -20.93 22.96
N PRO A 508 26.73 -21.69 23.89
CA PRO A 508 26.80 -21.30 25.29
C PRO A 508 27.41 -19.91 25.48
N ILE A 509 26.72 -19.08 26.26
CA ILE A 509 27.10 -17.71 26.58
C ILE A 509 28.21 -17.74 27.64
N ARG A 510 29.36 -17.16 27.30
CA ARG A 510 30.56 -17.17 28.15
C ARG A 510 30.83 -15.85 28.86
N THR A 511 30.21 -14.75 28.42
CA THR A 511 30.52 -13.40 28.90
C THR A 511 29.28 -12.67 29.40
N MET A 512 29.50 -11.76 30.36
CA MET A 512 28.44 -10.88 30.87
C MET A 512 27.87 -9.94 29.81
N GLU A 513 28.72 -9.48 28.87
CA GLU A 513 28.31 -8.57 27.80
C GLU A 513 27.36 -9.26 26.81
N SER A 514 27.71 -10.47 26.35
CA SER A 514 26.84 -11.23 25.44
C SER A 514 25.52 -11.62 26.13
N MET A 515 25.54 -11.94 27.43
CA MET A 515 24.33 -12.17 28.22
C MET A 515 23.43 -10.92 28.29
N ALA A 516 24.02 -9.75 28.55
CA ALA A 516 23.29 -8.48 28.59
C ALA A 516 22.66 -8.13 27.23
N LYS A 517 23.42 -8.32 26.13
CA LYS A 517 22.92 -8.12 24.76
C LYS A 517 21.76 -9.06 24.45
N LEU A 518 21.89 -10.36 24.76
CA LEU A 518 20.82 -11.33 24.55
C LEU A 518 19.57 -10.96 25.35
N ARG A 519 19.74 -10.61 26.63
CA ARG A 519 18.62 -10.21 27.50
C ARG A 519 17.90 -8.98 26.96
N SER A 520 18.62 -8.01 26.41
CA SER A 520 18.03 -6.80 25.82
C SER A 520 17.18 -7.06 24.58
N ALA A 521 17.46 -8.16 23.85
CA ALA A 521 16.73 -8.57 22.66
C ALA A 521 15.50 -9.44 22.96
N LEU A 522 15.34 -9.89 24.20
CA LEU A 522 14.29 -10.81 24.62
C LEU A 522 13.28 -10.11 25.56
N PRO A 523 11.97 -10.43 25.50
CA PRO A 523 10.95 -9.94 26.43
C PRO A 523 11.26 -10.33 27.87
N SER A 524 11.05 -9.43 28.84
CA SER A 524 11.43 -9.63 30.25
C SER A 524 10.87 -10.90 30.92
N THR A 525 9.83 -11.51 30.35
CA THR A 525 9.21 -12.75 30.82
C THR A 525 9.82 -14.02 30.23
N THR A 526 10.63 -13.91 29.18
CA THR A 526 11.20 -15.08 28.47
C THR A 526 12.33 -15.69 29.28
N GLU A 527 12.18 -16.98 29.62
CA GLU A 527 13.20 -17.75 30.31
C GLU A 527 14.34 -18.12 29.37
N ILE A 528 15.57 -17.83 29.79
CA ILE A 528 16.78 -18.23 29.07
C ILE A 528 17.10 -19.68 29.44
N PRO A 529 17.20 -20.60 28.46
CA PRO A 529 17.51 -22.01 28.70
C PRO A 529 18.81 -22.19 29.49
N GLU A 530 18.84 -23.14 30.41
CA GLU A 530 20.00 -23.38 31.26
C GLU A 530 21.22 -23.85 30.46
N GLU A 531 21.00 -24.56 29.35
CA GLU A 531 22.03 -25.09 28.45
C GLU A 531 22.88 -23.98 27.82
N LEU A 532 22.35 -22.75 27.74
CA LEU A 532 23.08 -21.58 27.24
C LEU A 532 23.99 -20.96 28.30
N LEU A 533 23.83 -21.30 29.57
CA LEU A 533 24.61 -20.71 30.65
C LEU A 533 25.90 -21.51 30.87
N SER A 534 26.98 -21.09 30.23
CA SER A 534 28.26 -21.80 30.28
C SER A 534 28.87 -21.82 31.69
N SER A 535 29.77 -22.78 31.94
CA SER A 535 30.50 -22.88 33.21
C SER A 535 31.34 -21.63 33.49
N GLU A 536 31.89 -20.99 32.46
CA GLU A 536 32.66 -19.74 32.58
C GLU A 536 31.78 -18.58 33.05
N LEU A 537 30.58 -18.43 32.50
CA LEU A 537 29.64 -17.39 32.93
C LEU A 537 29.20 -17.61 34.38
N ARG A 538 28.89 -18.86 34.75
CA ARG A 538 28.58 -19.24 36.14
C ARG A 538 29.73 -18.91 37.09
N GLN A 539 30.98 -19.15 36.66
CA GLN A 539 32.17 -18.79 37.43
C GLN A 539 32.29 -17.29 37.64
N VAL A 540 32.08 -16.48 36.60
CA VAL A 540 32.11 -15.01 36.70
C VAL A 540 31.06 -14.49 37.68
N TRP A 541 29.84 -15.02 37.67
CA TRP A 541 28.82 -14.66 38.65
C TRP A 541 29.24 -15.02 40.08
N LEU A 542 29.76 -16.23 40.28
CA LEU A 542 30.23 -16.67 41.59
C LEU A 542 31.39 -15.82 42.11
N GLU A 543 32.38 -15.50 41.27
CA GLU A 543 33.50 -14.64 41.63
C GLU A 543 33.05 -13.23 42.00
N ASN A 544 32.10 -12.66 41.25
CA ASN A 544 31.51 -11.36 41.59
C ASN A 544 30.78 -11.41 42.93
N ALA A 545 30.03 -12.49 43.21
CA ALA A 545 29.38 -12.70 44.50
C ALA A 545 30.38 -12.73 45.65
N LEU A 546 31.43 -13.54 45.52
CA LEU A 546 32.49 -13.72 46.54
C LEU A 546 33.29 -12.42 46.77
N GLN A 547 33.50 -11.64 45.72
CA GLN A 547 34.14 -10.33 45.80
C GLN A 547 33.19 -9.22 46.27
N ARG A 548 31.90 -9.53 46.51
CA ARG A 548 30.85 -8.58 46.93
C ARG A 548 30.67 -7.43 45.93
N LYS A 549 30.83 -7.73 44.63
CA LYS A 549 30.52 -6.83 43.52
C LYS A 549 29.03 -6.90 43.19
N GLU A 550 28.51 -5.90 42.48
CA GLU A 550 27.13 -5.89 42.00
C GLU A 550 26.86 -7.10 41.08
N LEU A 551 25.82 -7.88 41.40
CA LEU A 551 25.41 -9.06 40.65
C LEU A 551 24.30 -8.74 39.66
N LYS A 552 24.63 -8.75 38.36
CA LYS A 552 23.66 -8.65 37.27
C LYS A 552 23.49 -10.01 36.61
N LEU A 553 22.39 -10.70 36.94
CA LEU A 553 22.14 -12.05 36.46
C LEU A 553 21.43 -12.10 35.10
N TYR A 554 20.69 -11.03 34.75
CA TYR A 554 19.97 -10.93 33.47
C TYR A 554 18.92 -12.07 33.25
N GLY A 555 18.15 -12.41 34.29
CA GLY A 555 17.09 -13.41 34.21
C GLY A 555 15.80 -12.97 33.49
N PRO A 556 14.75 -13.81 33.48
CA PRO A 556 14.62 -15.07 34.23
C PRO A 556 15.40 -16.25 33.61
N HIS A 557 16.00 -17.08 34.46
CA HIS A 557 16.65 -18.35 34.12
C HIS A 557 16.84 -19.23 35.37
N ALA A 558 17.10 -20.53 35.20
CA ALA A 558 17.21 -21.50 36.30
C ALA A 558 18.26 -21.11 37.37
N MET A 559 19.40 -20.53 36.96
CA MET A 559 20.48 -20.14 37.88
C MET A 559 20.22 -18.87 38.71
N GLN A 560 19.11 -18.17 38.50
CA GLN A 560 18.87 -16.89 39.16
C GLN A 560 18.66 -17.05 40.67
N GLN A 561 17.79 -17.97 41.08
CA GLN A 561 17.51 -18.26 42.48
C GLN A 561 18.74 -18.81 43.22
N PRO A 562 19.46 -19.84 42.70
CA PRO A 562 20.70 -20.33 43.30
C PRO A 562 21.73 -19.21 43.56
N MET A 563 21.99 -18.35 42.57
CA MET A 563 22.96 -17.27 42.75
C MET A 563 22.54 -16.20 43.76
N GLN A 564 21.25 -15.88 43.84
CA GLN A 564 20.74 -14.94 44.84
C GLN A 564 20.84 -15.49 46.27
N VAL A 565 20.60 -16.79 46.47
CA VAL A 565 20.78 -17.44 47.77
C VAL A 565 22.25 -17.43 48.19
N ILE A 566 23.16 -17.73 47.25
CA ILE A 566 24.61 -17.70 47.47
C ILE A 566 25.09 -16.29 47.82
N GLU A 567 24.71 -15.28 47.03
CA GLU A 567 25.06 -13.88 47.28
C GLU A 567 24.60 -13.43 48.67
N LYS A 568 23.34 -13.72 49.01
CA LYS A 568 22.78 -13.37 50.32
C LYS A 568 23.54 -14.04 51.46
N ALA A 569 23.89 -15.32 51.31
CA ALA A 569 24.67 -16.03 52.32
C ALA A 569 26.08 -15.44 52.49
N ILE A 570 26.75 -15.08 51.39
CA ILE A 570 28.05 -14.37 51.43
C ILE A 570 27.91 -13.04 52.17
N GLN A 571 26.92 -12.23 51.82
CA GLN A 571 26.66 -10.94 52.46
C GLN A 571 26.36 -11.09 53.96
N ASP A 572 25.55 -12.08 54.34
CA ASP A 572 25.21 -12.37 55.73
C ASP A 572 26.45 -12.80 56.54
N ILE A 573 27.33 -13.64 55.98
CA ILE A 573 28.60 -14.04 56.60
C ILE A 573 29.48 -12.82 56.88
N TYR A 574 29.72 -11.98 55.88
CA TYR A 574 30.58 -10.81 56.07
C TYR A 574 29.94 -9.74 56.98
N ARG A 575 28.61 -9.59 56.96
CA ARG A 575 27.90 -8.65 57.83
C ARG A 575 27.88 -9.09 59.29
N SER A 576 27.67 -10.38 59.55
CA SER A 576 27.46 -10.89 60.91
C SER A 576 28.73 -11.40 61.60
N ILE A 577 29.72 -11.88 60.86
CA ILE A 577 31.01 -12.33 61.41
C ILE A 577 32.08 -11.25 61.23
N GLY A 578 32.19 -10.70 60.01
CA GLY A 578 33.21 -9.71 59.67
C GLY A 578 34.52 -10.33 59.15
N ASP A 579 35.19 -9.59 58.27
CA ASP A 579 36.40 -10.04 57.55
C ASP A 579 37.59 -10.35 58.48
N GLN A 580 37.80 -9.53 59.51
CA GLN A 580 38.89 -9.74 60.47
C GLN A 580 38.67 -10.99 61.33
N ALA A 581 37.42 -11.27 61.73
CA ALA A 581 37.10 -12.44 62.53
C ALA A 581 37.24 -13.74 61.73
N LEU A 582 36.86 -13.74 60.45
CA LEU A 582 37.09 -14.89 59.54
C LEU A 582 38.59 -15.16 59.33
N LYS A 583 39.40 -14.10 59.15
CA LYS A 583 40.86 -14.22 59.03
C LYS A 583 41.52 -14.74 60.31
N ALA A 584 41.09 -14.23 61.46
CA ALA A 584 41.59 -14.70 62.76
C ALA A 584 41.25 -16.18 62.99
N ALA A 585 40.02 -16.59 62.65
CA ALA A 585 39.58 -17.97 62.78
C ALA A 585 40.37 -18.93 61.88
N GLY A 586 40.77 -18.48 60.69
CA GLY A 586 41.70 -19.22 59.82
C GLY A 586 43.06 -19.52 60.48
N ASN A 587 43.50 -18.69 61.43
CA ASN A 587 44.72 -18.86 62.20
C ASN A 587 44.50 -19.51 63.58
N GLY A 588 43.30 -20.07 63.83
CA GLY A 588 42.94 -20.68 65.12
C GLY A 588 42.65 -19.67 66.24
N GLN A 589 42.56 -18.37 65.93
CA GLN A 589 42.29 -17.30 66.89
C GLN A 589 40.83 -16.84 66.77
N MET A 590 40.18 -16.57 67.90
CA MET A 590 38.80 -16.09 67.90
C MET A 590 38.60 -15.08 69.01
N ASP A 591 38.11 -13.89 68.63
CA ASP A 591 37.63 -12.89 69.57
C ASP A 591 36.16 -13.15 69.88
N VAL A 592 35.92 -13.67 71.08
CA VAL A 592 34.60 -14.04 71.59
C VAL A 592 33.64 -12.85 71.63
N ARG A 593 34.17 -11.61 71.69
CA ARG A 593 33.37 -10.38 71.69
C ARG A 593 32.64 -10.13 70.37
N THR A 594 33.10 -10.72 69.28
CA THR A 594 32.49 -10.59 67.94
C THR A 594 31.35 -11.58 67.68
N LEU A 595 31.14 -12.54 68.59
CA LEU A 595 30.16 -13.61 68.43
C LEU A 595 28.74 -13.10 68.70
N THR A 596 27.86 -13.22 67.71
CA THR A 596 26.44 -12.86 67.81
C THR A 596 25.55 -14.03 67.40
N PRO A 597 24.32 -14.16 67.93
CA PRO A 597 23.35 -15.15 67.45
C PRO A 597 23.08 -15.05 65.93
N GLY A 598 23.16 -13.83 65.38
CA GLY A 598 23.05 -13.59 63.93
C GLY A 598 24.16 -14.26 63.11
N ALA A 599 25.37 -14.38 63.65
CA ALA A 599 26.48 -15.03 62.99
C ALA A 599 26.26 -16.55 62.81
N LEU A 600 25.66 -17.23 63.78
CA LEU A 600 25.30 -18.65 63.62
C LEU A 600 24.21 -18.86 62.57
N ASN A 601 23.22 -17.95 62.52
CA ASN A 601 22.21 -17.99 61.46
C ASN A 601 22.83 -17.76 60.08
N ALA A 602 23.84 -16.89 59.97
CA ALA A 602 24.62 -16.71 58.74
C ALA A 602 25.39 -17.99 58.36
N VAL A 603 26.02 -18.69 59.31
CA VAL A 603 26.67 -20.00 59.06
C VAL A 603 25.66 -21.06 58.60
N ARG A 604 24.47 -21.13 59.22
CA ARG A 604 23.41 -22.04 58.78
C ARG A 604 22.93 -21.71 57.36
N ALA A 605 22.77 -20.43 57.04
CA ALA A 605 22.41 -19.97 55.69
C ALA A 605 23.52 -20.30 54.68
N TRP A 606 24.79 -20.14 55.05
CA TRP A 606 25.97 -20.53 54.28
C TRP A 606 25.97 -22.03 53.93
N ARG A 607 25.74 -22.90 54.92
CA ARG A 607 25.66 -24.35 54.69
C ARG A 607 24.52 -24.73 53.75
N LYS A 608 23.35 -24.08 53.86
CA LYS A 608 22.26 -24.27 52.90
C LYS A 608 22.64 -23.77 51.50
N ALA A 609 23.35 -22.66 51.39
CA ALA A 609 23.85 -22.15 50.12
C ALA A 609 24.89 -23.08 49.47
N ALA A 610 25.59 -23.93 50.24
CA ALA A 610 26.49 -24.93 49.70
C ALA A 610 25.77 -25.97 48.81
N GLU A 611 24.52 -26.32 49.13
CA GLU A 611 23.69 -27.19 48.27
C GLU A 611 23.46 -26.54 46.89
N HIS A 612 23.17 -25.24 46.87
CA HIS A 612 23.02 -24.47 45.64
C HIS A 612 24.35 -24.28 44.89
N PHE A 613 25.47 -24.14 45.61
CA PHE A 613 26.81 -24.07 45.00
C PHE A 613 27.15 -25.36 44.26
N HIS A 614 26.89 -26.53 44.86
CA HIS A 614 27.11 -27.81 44.19
C HIS A 614 26.29 -27.94 42.91
N ALA A 615 25.07 -27.39 42.88
CA ALA A 615 24.24 -27.36 41.68
C ALA A 615 24.81 -26.48 40.54
N LEU A 616 25.69 -25.51 40.84
CA LEU A 616 26.35 -24.69 39.80
C LEU A 616 27.35 -25.50 38.96
N ASN A 617 27.88 -26.59 39.52
CA ASN A 617 28.92 -27.43 38.94
C ASN A 617 30.18 -26.64 38.51
N THR A 618 30.55 -25.63 39.30
CA THR A 618 31.70 -24.77 39.04
C THR A 618 32.71 -24.87 40.20
N PRO A 619 33.96 -25.30 39.95
CA PRO A 619 34.98 -25.29 41.00
C PRO A 619 35.39 -23.85 41.35
N SER A 620 35.62 -23.57 42.63
CA SER A 620 36.08 -22.25 43.08
C SER A 620 36.96 -22.34 44.31
N SER A 621 38.24 -22.04 44.15
CA SER A 621 39.20 -22.00 45.25
C SER A 621 38.86 -20.91 46.29
N LEU A 622 38.22 -19.82 45.85
CA LEU A 622 37.73 -18.76 46.73
C LEU A 622 36.57 -19.24 47.60
N TRP A 623 35.63 -20.00 47.03
CA TRP A 623 34.55 -20.63 47.79
C TRP A 623 35.10 -21.63 48.81
N ASP A 624 36.05 -22.48 48.40
CA ASP A 624 36.65 -23.48 49.28
C ASP A 624 37.42 -22.82 50.44
N ALA A 625 38.19 -21.77 50.15
CA ALA A 625 38.92 -21.02 51.15
C ALA A 625 37.96 -20.31 52.14
N LEU A 626 36.88 -19.71 51.64
CA LEU A 626 35.87 -19.08 52.49
C LEU A 626 35.11 -20.13 53.32
N SER A 627 34.70 -21.25 52.71
CA SER A 627 34.05 -22.36 53.41
C SER A 627 34.93 -22.89 54.54
N LYS A 628 36.23 -23.06 54.29
CA LYS A 628 37.18 -23.49 55.32
C LYS A 628 37.26 -22.49 56.47
N THR A 629 37.31 -21.18 56.19
CA THR A 629 37.37 -20.16 57.27
C THR A 629 36.06 -20.04 58.04
N VAL A 630 34.91 -20.14 57.35
CA VAL A 630 33.58 -20.16 57.98
C VAL A 630 33.41 -21.39 58.88
N GLU A 631 33.82 -22.57 58.43
CA GLU A 631 33.73 -23.79 59.23
C GLU A 631 34.73 -23.81 60.40
N SER A 632 35.97 -23.34 60.20
CA SER A 632 36.92 -23.13 61.31
C SER A 632 36.38 -22.15 62.35
N TRP A 633 35.75 -21.05 61.90
CA TRP A 633 35.08 -20.11 62.79
C TRP A 633 33.95 -20.80 63.55
N ASN A 634 33.10 -21.58 62.87
CA ASN A 634 32.00 -22.29 63.54
C ASN A 634 32.50 -23.30 64.58
N LEU A 635 33.56 -24.07 64.29
CA LEU A 635 34.16 -25.01 65.24
C LEU A 635 34.73 -24.30 66.46
N LEU A 636 35.49 -23.22 66.27
CA LEU A 636 36.03 -22.42 67.38
C LEU A 636 34.91 -21.77 68.23
N ALA A 637 33.82 -21.35 67.59
CA ALA A 637 32.67 -20.81 68.30
C ALA A 637 31.98 -21.87 69.16
N GLN A 638 31.85 -23.10 68.65
CA GLN A 638 31.23 -24.23 69.37
C GLN A 638 32.13 -24.80 70.47
N ASP A 639 33.44 -24.73 70.32
CA ASP A 639 34.41 -25.18 71.35
C ASP A 639 34.46 -24.22 72.55
N LYS A 640 34.39 -22.91 72.29
CA LYS A 640 34.55 -21.88 73.33
C LYS A 640 33.27 -21.48 74.06
N LEU A 641 32.10 -21.84 73.53
CA LEU A 641 30.80 -21.41 74.06
C LEU A 641 29.87 -22.60 74.29
N ALA A 642 28.81 -22.38 75.05
CA ALA A 642 27.81 -23.39 75.33
C ALA A 642 27.13 -23.89 74.03
N PRO A 643 26.70 -25.16 74.00
CA PRO A 643 25.79 -25.64 72.96
C PRO A 643 24.55 -24.75 72.83
N VAL A 644 23.99 -24.71 71.61
CA VAL A 644 22.79 -23.94 71.33
C VAL A 644 21.54 -24.73 71.75
N GLU A 645 20.81 -24.21 72.73
CA GLU A 645 19.53 -24.72 73.22
C GLU A 645 18.40 -24.21 72.32
N ASN A 646 17.97 -25.03 71.36
CA ASN A 646 16.92 -24.63 70.42
C ASN A 646 15.57 -24.46 71.14
N GLY A 647 14.92 -23.32 70.90
CA GLY A 647 13.57 -23.04 71.39
C GLY A 647 13.48 -22.62 72.86
N HIS A 648 14.62 -22.46 73.55
CA HIS A 648 14.68 -22.03 74.94
C HIS A 648 15.55 -20.77 75.08
N ARG A 649 15.23 -19.94 76.08
CA ARG A 649 16.00 -18.75 76.42
C ARG A 649 16.79 -19.01 77.70
N ILE A 650 18.09 -18.70 77.70
CA ILE A 650 18.94 -18.85 78.87
C ILE A 650 18.79 -17.62 79.76
N VAL A 651 18.45 -17.81 81.03
CA VAL A 651 18.31 -16.72 81.99
C VAL A 651 19.38 -16.85 83.06
N VAL A 652 20.35 -15.94 83.06
CA VAL A 652 21.46 -15.95 84.02
C VAL A 652 21.17 -14.99 85.17
N PHE A 653 21.12 -15.51 86.38
CA PHE A 653 20.81 -14.73 87.58
C PHE A 653 22.06 -14.28 88.31
N ASP A 654 22.05 -13.02 88.73
CA ASP A 654 23.04 -12.41 89.62
C ASP A 654 22.61 -12.52 91.10
N THR A 655 23.56 -12.42 92.03
CA THR A 655 23.33 -12.44 93.48
C THR A 655 22.32 -11.38 93.90
N SER A 656 22.39 -10.17 93.33
CA SER A 656 21.47 -9.07 93.67
C SER A 656 20.02 -9.38 93.30
N ALA A 657 19.78 -10.07 92.18
CA ALA A 657 18.44 -10.46 91.75
C ALA A 657 17.83 -11.50 92.69
N LEU A 658 18.62 -12.52 93.08
CA LEU A 658 18.16 -13.58 93.98
C LEU A 658 17.93 -13.07 95.41
N MET A 659 18.73 -12.11 95.87
CA MET A 659 18.58 -11.48 97.18
C MET A 659 17.33 -10.60 97.29
N GLU A 660 17.00 -9.86 96.23
CA GLU A 660 15.87 -8.94 96.24
C GLU A 660 14.54 -9.64 95.96
N SER A 661 14.56 -10.70 95.16
CA SER A 661 13.38 -11.49 94.82
C SER A 661 13.68 -13.00 94.91
N PRO A 662 13.71 -13.59 96.11
CA PRO A 662 13.98 -15.04 96.26
C PRO A 662 12.97 -15.94 95.54
N GLU A 663 11.76 -15.46 95.33
CA GLU A 663 10.64 -16.19 94.70
C GLU A 663 10.74 -16.27 93.16
N LEU A 664 11.77 -15.69 92.53
CA LEU A 664 11.95 -15.65 91.06
C LEU A 664 11.80 -17.02 90.37
N PHE A 665 12.16 -18.11 91.06
CA PHE A 665 12.13 -19.46 90.52
C PHE A 665 10.71 -20.05 90.43
N GLN A 666 9.73 -19.49 91.14
CA GLN A 666 8.33 -19.92 91.12
C GLN A 666 7.60 -19.44 89.86
N ASP A 667 8.00 -18.28 89.33
CA ASP A 667 7.39 -17.60 88.18
C ASP A 667 8.16 -17.80 86.86
N LEU A 668 9.10 -18.76 86.80
CA LEU A 668 9.86 -19.06 85.59
C LEU A 668 8.94 -19.50 84.44
N ARG A 669 9.16 -18.90 83.26
CA ARG A 669 8.48 -19.33 82.04
C ARG A 669 8.93 -20.74 81.65
N SER A 670 8.06 -21.48 80.97
CA SER A 670 8.32 -22.87 80.57
C SER A 670 9.42 -23.01 79.51
N ASP A 671 9.73 -21.93 78.79
CA ASP A 671 10.76 -21.83 77.76
C ASP A 671 12.08 -21.21 78.28
N ASP A 672 12.15 -20.81 79.55
CA ASP A 672 13.36 -20.26 80.18
C ASP A 672 14.17 -21.36 80.88
N ILE A 673 15.48 -21.41 80.60
CA ILE A 673 16.45 -22.26 81.31
C ILE A 673 17.20 -21.37 82.33
N PRO A 674 16.92 -21.49 83.63
CA PRO A 674 17.58 -20.69 84.65
C PRO A 674 19.00 -21.20 84.90
N VAL A 675 19.96 -20.28 84.82
CA VAL A 675 21.39 -20.53 85.06
C VAL A 675 21.85 -19.70 86.25
N VAL A 676 22.49 -20.34 87.22
CA VAL A 676 23.07 -19.69 88.40
C VAL A 676 24.58 -19.92 88.40
N PRO A 677 25.41 -18.87 88.23
CA PRO A 677 26.85 -19.00 88.28
C PRO A 677 27.34 -19.53 89.65
N HIS A 678 28.39 -20.37 89.67
CA HIS A 678 29.00 -20.84 90.92
C HIS A 678 29.47 -19.68 91.81
N ARG A 679 29.86 -18.56 91.19
CA ARG A 679 30.23 -17.34 91.91
C ARG A 679 29.09 -16.81 92.78
N VAL A 680 27.86 -16.82 92.25
CA VAL A 680 26.65 -16.36 92.96
C VAL A 680 26.38 -17.22 94.18
N LEU A 681 26.55 -18.54 94.06
CA LEU A 681 26.44 -19.45 95.21
C LEU A 681 27.47 -19.10 96.30
N SER A 682 28.72 -18.87 95.91
CA SER A 682 29.80 -18.50 96.84
C SER A 682 29.52 -17.17 97.54
N GLU A 683 28.94 -16.19 96.84
CA GLU A 683 28.53 -14.90 97.42
C GLU A 683 27.37 -15.05 98.40
N LEU A 684 26.33 -15.79 98.03
CA LEU A 684 25.19 -16.04 98.91
C LEU A 684 25.63 -16.81 100.18
N ASP A 685 26.57 -17.75 100.06
CA ASP A 685 27.12 -18.47 101.20
C ASP A 685 27.90 -17.56 102.17
N GLY A 686 28.69 -16.62 101.65
CA GLY A 686 29.36 -15.61 102.48
C GLY A 686 28.36 -14.66 103.17
N LEU A 687 27.23 -14.35 102.52
CA LEU A 687 26.19 -13.48 103.05
C LEU A 687 25.31 -14.15 104.12
N LYS A 688 25.26 -15.49 104.20
CA LYS A 688 24.52 -16.23 105.26
C LYS A 688 24.96 -15.88 106.68
N SER A 689 26.22 -15.47 106.86
CA SER A 689 26.83 -15.09 108.13
C SER A 689 27.06 -13.58 108.27
N SER A 690 26.40 -12.77 107.44
CA SER A 690 26.45 -11.30 107.52
C SER A 690 25.99 -10.79 108.90
N GLU A 691 26.65 -9.75 109.42
CA GLU A 691 26.24 -9.04 110.64
C GLU A 691 24.88 -8.34 110.47
N ASP A 692 24.55 -7.97 109.23
CA ASP A 692 23.22 -7.49 108.86
C ASP A 692 22.22 -8.66 108.78
N GLY A 693 21.33 -8.73 109.77
CA GLY A 693 20.34 -9.79 109.93
C GLY A 693 19.34 -9.88 108.78
N ASP A 694 18.98 -8.75 108.14
CA ASP A 694 18.03 -8.74 107.02
C ASP A 694 18.69 -9.28 105.76
N ARG A 695 19.95 -8.91 105.49
CA ARG A 695 20.74 -9.51 104.41
C ARG A 695 21.00 -10.99 104.64
N ALA A 696 21.35 -11.40 105.86
CA ALA A 696 21.56 -12.80 106.19
C ALA A 696 20.27 -13.63 106.02
N ALA A 697 19.11 -13.05 106.35
CA ALA A 697 17.80 -13.67 106.12
C ALA A 697 17.49 -13.82 104.63
N LYS A 698 17.67 -12.76 103.83
CA LYS A 698 17.50 -12.79 102.36
C LYS A 698 18.41 -13.81 101.68
N ALA A 699 19.68 -13.90 102.10
CA ALA A 699 20.63 -14.88 101.55
C ALA A 699 20.25 -16.34 101.88
N ARG A 700 19.79 -16.60 103.12
CA ARG A 700 19.30 -17.93 103.51
C ARG A 700 18.04 -18.30 102.73
N GLU A 701 17.14 -17.35 102.50
CA GLU A 701 15.92 -17.61 101.73
C GLU A 701 16.22 -17.86 100.25
N ALA A 702 17.08 -17.05 99.62
CA ALA A 702 17.56 -17.30 98.26
C ALA A 702 18.16 -18.71 98.12
N ILE A 703 18.98 -19.14 99.09
CA ILE A 703 19.58 -20.48 99.08
C ILE A 703 18.56 -21.59 99.28
N ARG A 704 17.53 -21.41 100.12
CA ARG A 704 16.42 -22.37 100.22
C ARG A 704 15.66 -22.52 98.90
N GLN A 705 15.41 -21.40 98.22
CA GLN A 705 14.71 -21.41 96.93
C GLN A 705 15.55 -22.04 95.83
N LEU A 706 16.88 -21.85 95.84
CA LEU A 706 17.81 -22.54 94.96
C LEU A 706 17.79 -24.06 95.19
N ASP A 707 17.82 -24.51 96.44
CA ASP A 707 17.80 -25.93 96.80
C ASP A 707 16.46 -26.59 96.41
N ALA A 708 15.34 -25.92 96.72
CA ALA A 708 13.99 -26.38 96.36
C ALA A 708 13.77 -26.50 94.85
N ASN A 709 14.47 -25.69 94.04
CA ASN A 709 14.34 -25.69 92.57
C ASN A 709 15.58 -26.26 91.86
N SER A 710 16.45 -26.97 92.57
CA SER A 710 17.73 -27.50 92.06
C SER A 710 17.59 -28.33 90.78
N SER A 711 16.51 -29.10 90.63
CA SER A 711 16.22 -29.90 89.42
C SER A 711 15.95 -29.07 88.15
N ARG A 712 15.57 -27.80 88.28
CA ARG A 712 15.29 -26.89 87.16
C ARG A 712 16.44 -25.92 86.87
N ILE A 713 17.40 -25.81 87.79
CA ILE A 713 18.48 -24.82 87.74
C ILE A 713 19.77 -25.47 87.23
N ARG A 714 20.39 -24.83 86.24
CA ARG A 714 21.72 -25.19 85.77
C ARG A 714 22.77 -24.35 86.50
N HIS A 715 23.69 -25.01 87.18
CA HIS A 715 24.85 -24.36 87.77
C HIS A 715 26.00 -24.36 86.76
N GLU A 716 26.68 -23.22 86.62
CA GLU A 716 27.73 -23.07 85.60
C GLU A 716 28.95 -22.31 86.13
N THR A 717 30.15 -22.75 85.73
CA THR A 717 31.43 -22.18 86.19
C THR A 717 31.77 -20.86 85.50
N GLU A 718 32.80 -20.15 85.96
CA GLU A 718 33.24 -18.91 85.32
C GLU A 718 34.22 -19.17 84.15
N TYR A 719 34.14 -18.35 83.10
CA TYR A 719 34.91 -18.52 81.88
C TYR A 719 35.81 -17.30 81.60
N ALA A 720 36.94 -17.27 82.29
CA ALA A 720 37.93 -16.19 82.25
C ALA A 720 38.31 -15.73 80.84
N ALA A 721 38.48 -16.68 79.91
CA ALA A 721 38.91 -16.43 78.55
C ALA A 721 37.89 -15.66 77.69
N LEU A 722 36.64 -15.49 78.16
CA LEU A 722 35.58 -14.80 77.42
C LEU A 722 35.49 -13.30 77.76
N LEU A 723 36.18 -12.85 78.81
CA LEU A 723 36.15 -11.45 79.25
C LEU A 723 37.12 -10.57 78.45
N PRO A 724 36.87 -9.25 78.36
CA PRO A 724 37.85 -8.31 77.85
C PRO A 724 39.16 -8.38 78.62
N VAL A 725 40.29 -8.18 77.94
CA VAL A 725 41.64 -8.25 78.54
C VAL A 725 41.82 -7.28 79.73
N GLU A 726 41.05 -6.18 79.73
CA GLU A 726 41.07 -5.17 80.79
C GLU A 726 40.26 -5.58 82.04
N TRP A 727 39.50 -6.68 81.99
CA TRP A 727 38.58 -7.09 83.05
C TRP A 727 39.14 -8.27 83.85
N ASP A 728 39.33 -8.07 85.15
CA ASP A 728 39.84 -9.11 86.04
C ASP A 728 38.72 -10.05 86.51
N VAL A 729 38.86 -11.35 86.25
CA VAL A 729 37.95 -12.44 86.67
C VAL A 729 37.84 -12.56 88.18
N LYS A 730 38.86 -12.13 88.92
CA LYS A 730 38.80 -12.11 90.39
C LYS A 730 37.74 -11.16 90.91
N GLN A 731 37.31 -10.18 90.10
CA GLN A 731 36.16 -9.35 90.45
C GLN A 731 34.86 -10.15 90.26
N PRO A 732 34.01 -10.23 91.30
CA PRO A 732 32.81 -11.05 91.28
C PRO A 732 31.86 -10.73 90.10
N ASP A 733 31.58 -9.44 89.85
CA ASP A 733 30.83 -8.96 88.69
C ASP A 733 31.30 -9.57 87.36
N HIS A 734 32.61 -9.57 87.13
CA HIS A 734 33.18 -10.03 85.87
C HIS A 734 33.08 -11.55 85.75
N ALA A 735 33.27 -12.27 86.86
CA ALA A 735 33.11 -13.71 86.92
C ALA A 735 31.66 -14.13 86.56
N ILE A 736 30.67 -13.42 87.10
CA ILE A 736 29.23 -13.62 86.79
C ILE A 736 28.94 -13.32 85.32
N LEU A 737 29.42 -12.20 84.79
CA LEU A 737 29.23 -11.83 83.38
C LEU A 737 29.91 -12.82 82.43
N SER A 738 31.05 -13.41 82.80
CA SER A 738 31.73 -14.43 81.99
C SER A 738 30.86 -15.66 81.78
N THR A 739 30.04 -16.02 82.76
CA THR A 739 29.08 -17.13 82.67
C THR A 739 27.97 -16.78 81.68
N ALA A 740 27.45 -15.55 81.69
CA ALA A 740 26.46 -15.12 80.71
C ALA A 740 27.03 -15.02 79.29
N LEU A 741 28.31 -14.65 79.15
CA LEU A 741 29.01 -14.66 77.87
C LEU A 741 29.21 -16.07 77.31
N PHE A 742 29.39 -17.08 78.16
CA PHE A 742 29.51 -18.48 77.72
C PHE A 742 28.26 -18.96 76.97
N PHE A 743 27.08 -18.49 77.36
CA PHE A 743 25.83 -18.83 76.68
C PHE A 743 25.49 -17.90 75.50
N ARG A 744 26.35 -16.95 75.11
CA ARG A 744 26.06 -15.90 74.11
C ARG A 744 25.55 -16.37 72.74
N LEU A 745 25.77 -17.64 72.39
CA LEU A 745 25.19 -18.24 71.18
C LEU A 745 23.69 -18.56 71.30
N ASN A 746 23.15 -18.50 72.51
CA ASN A 746 21.73 -18.66 72.85
C ASN A 746 21.04 -17.29 72.98
N ASP A 747 19.71 -17.28 73.09
CA ASP A 747 19.01 -16.07 73.57
C ASP A 747 19.29 -15.95 75.07
N VAL A 748 20.22 -15.06 75.45
CA VAL A 748 20.61 -14.86 76.85
C VAL A 748 19.94 -13.61 77.42
N LEU A 749 19.29 -13.78 78.56
CA LEU A 749 18.79 -12.71 79.40
C LEU A 749 19.57 -12.68 80.71
N PHE A 750 20.21 -11.56 81.01
CA PHE A 750 20.94 -11.34 82.25
C PHE A 750 20.05 -10.60 83.26
N VAL A 751 19.76 -11.23 84.39
CA VAL A 751 18.86 -10.67 85.42
C VAL A 751 19.69 -10.24 86.62
N SER A 752 19.74 -8.92 86.86
CA SER A 752 20.46 -8.31 87.98
C SER A 752 19.72 -7.06 88.43
N ASN A 753 19.70 -6.78 89.73
CA ASN A 753 19.11 -5.55 90.27
C ASN A 753 20.11 -4.40 90.35
N ASP A 754 21.41 -4.68 90.18
CA ASP A 754 22.48 -3.67 90.08
C ASP A 754 22.49 -2.98 88.70
N ILE A 755 22.28 -1.66 88.70
CA ILE A 755 22.30 -0.82 87.49
C ILE A 755 23.67 -0.83 86.80
N ASN A 756 24.77 -0.79 87.57
CA ASN A 756 26.12 -0.77 87.03
C ASN A 756 26.46 -2.11 86.38
N LEU A 757 26.08 -3.21 87.00
CA LEU A 757 26.29 -4.54 86.43
C LEU A 757 25.46 -4.74 85.16
N ARG A 758 24.21 -4.27 85.12
CA ARG A 758 23.41 -4.25 83.88
C ARG A 758 24.05 -3.36 82.81
N ASN A 759 24.60 -2.19 83.14
CA ASN A 759 25.30 -1.35 82.18
C ASN A 759 26.55 -2.05 81.61
N LYS A 760 27.33 -2.75 82.45
CA LYS A 760 28.45 -3.60 82.03
C LYS A 760 27.99 -4.76 81.13
N ALA A 761 26.89 -5.42 81.45
CA ALA A 761 26.33 -6.49 80.61
C ALA A 761 25.82 -5.97 79.26
N ASN A 762 25.13 -4.82 79.24
CA ASN A 762 24.67 -4.17 78.01
C ASN A 762 25.84 -3.72 77.13
N SER A 763 26.92 -3.20 77.71
CA SER A 763 28.12 -2.80 76.93
C SER A 763 28.83 -3.99 76.29
N LEU A 764 28.71 -5.18 76.89
CA LEU A 764 29.16 -6.42 76.28
C LEU A 764 28.23 -6.88 75.15
N GLY A 765 26.96 -6.45 75.12
CA GLY A 765 25.94 -6.87 74.14
C GLY A 765 24.96 -7.94 74.64
N LEU A 766 24.82 -8.11 75.96
CA LEU A 766 23.80 -8.99 76.56
C LEU A 766 22.50 -8.22 76.78
N LYS A 767 21.34 -8.88 76.63
CA LYS A 767 20.06 -8.31 77.06
C LYS A 767 19.98 -8.36 78.58
N THR A 768 19.59 -7.27 79.22
CA THR A 768 19.52 -7.18 80.69
C THR A 768 18.13 -6.81 81.19
N GLN A 769 17.75 -7.30 82.36
CA GLN A 769 16.49 -6.96 83.01
C GLN A 769 16.66 -6.98 84.54
N ASP A 770 15.84 -6.24 85.28
CA ASP A 770 15.76 -6.36 86.74
C ASP A 770 14.79 -7.48 87.16
N SER A 771 14.93 -7.97 88.39
CA SER A 771 14.10 -9.06 88.90
C SER A 771 12.60 -8.74 88.93
N ASN A 772 12.22 -7.49 89.23
CA ASN A 772 10.81 -7.09 89.38
C ASN A 772 10.08 -7.05 88.02
N ILE A 773 10.77 -6.68 86.94
CA ILE A 773 10.19 -6.76 85.59
C ILE A 773 10.23 -8.22 85.08
N TYR A 774 11.26 -9.00 85.44
CA TYR A 774 11.38 -10.39 85.00
C TYR A 774 10.27 -11.29 85.59
N ALA A 775 10.03 -11.19 86.89
CA ALA A 775 8.92 -11.83 87.59
C ALA A 775 8.22 -10.81 88.50
N PRO A 776 7.14 -10.16 88.04
CA PRO A 776 6.40 -9.21 88.86
C PRO A 776 5.66 -9.96 89.98
N SER A 777 6.27 -10.00 91.16
CA SER A 777 5.69 -10.61 92.36
C SER A 777 4.32 -9.99 92.67
N ARG A 778 3.30 -10.83 92.93
CA ARG A 778 1.98 -10.38 93.38
C ARG A 778 2.08 -9.77 94.77
N LEU A 779 2.24 -8.46 94.86
CA LEU A 779 1.96 -7.70 96.08
C LEU A 779 0.90 -6.61 95.82
N VAL A 780 -0.27 -6.89 96.41
CA VAL A 780 -1.41 -6.02 96.82
C VAL A 780 -2.63 -5.90 95.87
N PRO A 781 -3.88 -6.07 96.41
CA PRO A 781 -5.11 -6.10 95.62
C PRO A 781 -5.51 -4.73 95.05
N ALA A 782 -6.20 -4.80 93.92
CA ALA A 782 -6.78 -3.67 93.22
C ALA A 782 -7.69 -2.81 94.10
N ASN A 783 -7.37 -1.51 94.16
CA ASN A 783 -8.39 -0.45 94.17
C ASN A 783 -8.01 0.59 93.11
N SER A 784 -8.92 0.72 92.14
CA SER A 784 -9.02 1.54 90.91
C SER A 784 -8.65 3.03 91.00
N PRO A 785 -8.65 3.83 89.88
CA PRO A 785 -9.01 3.50 88.49
C PRO A 785 -8.00 3.90 87.39
N LYS A 786 -8.10 3.24 86.24
CA LYS A 786 -7.46 3.63 84.98
C LYS A 786 -8.09 4.91 84.43
N MET A 787 -7.26 5.92 84.14
CA MET A 787 -7.58 7.06 83.29
C MET A 787 -6.55 7.14 82.15
N HIS A 788 -7.05 7.34 80.93
CA HIS A 788 -6.43 7.24 79.60
C HIS A 788 -4.95 7.69 79.40
N PRO A 789 -4.19 7.06 78.48
CA PRO A 789 -3.05 7.70 77.85
C PRO A 789 -3.50 8.65 76.72
N ARG A 790 -3.07 9.90 76.87
CA ARG A 790 -3.19 11.01 75.91
C ARG A 790 -2.42 10.73 74.61
N LYS A 791 -3.06 11.12 73.50
CA LYS A 791 -2.45 11.42 72.20
C LYS A 791 -1.20 12.28 72.35
N GLN A 792 -0.08 11.86 71.77
CA GLN A 792 1.06 12.73 71.46
C GLN A 792 1.00 13.09 69.98
N ASN A 793 0.56 14.33 69.72
CA ASN A 793 0.65 14.98 68.42
C ASN A 793 2.10 15.35 68.13
N ASN A 794 2.57 14.95 66.95
CA ASN A 794 3.77 15.45 66.29
C ASN A 794 3.57 16.87 65.76
N ILE A 795 4.33 17.82 66.31
CA ILE A 795 4.56 19.20 65.83
C ILE A 795 5.97 19.52 66.39
N LYS A 796 7.01 19.94 65.67
CA LYS A 796 7.23 20.64 64.39
C LYS A 796 8.74 20.58 64.13
N ARG A 797 9.17 20.75 62.87
CA ARG A 797 9.92 21.96 62.45
C ARG A 797 10.20 21.96 60.96
N ARG A 798 9.70 23.01 60.30
CA ARG A 798 10.30 23.60 59.09
C ARG A 798 11.65 24.20 59.48
N LYS A 799 12.71 23.82 58.77
CA LYS A 799 13.44 24.71 57.88
C LYS A 799 14.03 23.88 56.76
#